data_AF-A0A7S3PUB3-F1
#
_entry.id   AF-A0A7S3PUB3-F1
#
_cell.length_a   1.000
_cell.length_b   1.000
_cell.length_c   1.000
_cell.angle_alpha   90.00
_cell.angle_beta   90.00
_cell.angle_gamma   90.00
#
_symmetry.space_group_name_H-M   'P 1'
#
loop_
_entity.id
_entity.type
_entity.pdbx_description
1 polymer ?
#
loop_
_entity_poly.entity_id
_entity_poly.type
_entity_poly.pdbx_seq_one_letter_code
_entity_poly.pdbx_strand_id
1 'polypeptide(L)'
;MKMVIYGEESLQDLEALATKYLSDIPNSDIDVPQFPGKPFGPEELCKILSIVPVRDGIRSLELQFPMREIDTLYRQKPGRYISHLLGHEGAGSILELLKQKGWANELSAGESRSCSDWSSFSISIELTDLGLDKVDDIVEVVFSYLSLLKEKGVQQWIHDETATVAACQFRFLSKRNPMDYTCSLASAMQIYRHSEHILSGPYLIYEYDPEMISEFLKYFEPKNMILSVTSKSFEGTTTEKEHWYGTEYSISDLTEELCKRWSGATIENQIAEGKLYLPEMNDMIASDFNLQSALDFPLDEPRLLLDSDKCRVWYKPDNVFDMPKVNVMVLLQSSIVSVSVVDSVLSLLWTQIVQEHSNDFTYLASMASLHSAVVNSSRGIELTVSGYNHKAHILLSRMVKAMVGVPEKLELSLFERVKDKVSKQYKNFMFAQPYQHAFYAADLLLESTKWTIEDKMSALDSIEMCDVLDFSRRILGRFHTEMLVHGNVSADEAREMSNIVLEGLESSPPLSSTMPQARIVKLQDTTEYVYRMPEPNIKNTNTSIVSLYQVGPMELAANAVLALLHHLLKEPAFNELRTNEQLGYIVHTSIKTSGDNIKGLLFLIQSDSFDAIHLDTRVEAFLGRLRSKIVAMNQGEFQKNIVAVCQSLREKNKNIGEETSKYWHALTNKSYDFKRLDLIADEVEKVEKNEVLQFFDKFIAVDGPRRKKLSVQVFAEQHMEKFDDPVSDVILLKNVEDLRSADLYGLPKTVELSGFKI
;
A
#
# COMPACT_ATOMS: atom_id res chain seq x y z
N MET A 1 -20.72 24.01 13.49
CA MET A 1 -20.35 23.09 12.37
C MET A 1 -19.25 23.75 11.52
N LYS A 2 -18.47 22.97 10.77
CA LYS A 2 -17.50 23.47 9.78
C LYS A 2 -17.74 22.74 8.46
N MET A 3 -17.67 23.45 7.34
CA MET A 3 -17.89 22.90 6.01
C MET A 3 -16.87 23.52 5.04
N VAL A 4 -16.52 22.75 4.02
CA VAL A 4 -15.69 23.18 2.90
C VAL A 4 -16.45 22.87 1.62
N ILE A 5 -16.59 23.87 0.75
CA ILE A 5 -17.11 23.71 -0.61
C ILE A 5 -15.95 23.90 -1.57
N TYR A 6 -15.77 22.96 -2.50
CA TYR A 6 -14.71 22.98 -3.50
C TYR A 6 -15.33 22.80 -4.88
N GLY A 7 -15.10 23.77 -5.77
CA GLY A 7 -15.69 23.82 -7.10
C GLY A 7 -14.89 24.73 -8.03
N GLU A 8 -15.27 24.76 -9.30
CA GLU A 8 -14.65 25.64 -10.31
C GLU A 8 -15.27 27.04 -10.31
N GLU A 9 -16.40 27.20 -9.63
CA GLU A 9 -17.12 28.46 -9.50
C GLU A 9 -16.31 29.52 -8.73
N SER A 10 -16.67 30.80 -8.91
CA SER A 10 -16.01 31.89 -8.21
C SER A 10 -16.27 31.81 -6.69
N LEU A 11 -15.40 32.42 -5.88
CA LEU A 11 -15.63 32.47 -4.42
C LEU A 11 -16.99 33.09 -4.06
N GLN A 12 -17.48 34.05 -4.85
CA GLN A 12 -18.78 34.69 -4.65
C GLN A 12 -19.94 33.72 -4.91
N ASP A 13 -19.84 32.90 -5.96
CA ASP A 13 -20.84 31.89 -6.27
C ASP A 13 -20.84 30.77 -5.22
N LEU A 14 -19.65 30.33 -4.79
CA LEU A 14 -19.51 29.34 -3.72
C LEU A 14 -20.06 29.85 -2.38
N GLU A 15 -19.85 31.13 -2.06
CA GLU A 15 -20.45 31.78 -0.89
C GLU A 15 -21.98 31.86 -1.01
N ALA A 16 -22.51 32.19 -2.19
CA ALA A 16 -23.94 32.20 -2.44
C ALA A 16 -24.56 30.80 -2.29
N LEU A 17 -23.88 29.74 -2.74
CA LEU A 17 -24.29 28.36 -2.52
C LEU A 17 -24.26 27.99 -1.04
N ALA A 18 -23.19 28.31 -0.32
CA ALA A 18 -23.09 28.08 1.11
C ALA A 18 -24.24 28.77 1.86
N THR A 19 -24.50 30.04 1.54
CA THR A 19 -25.58 30.81 2.14
C THR A 19 -26.94 30.15 1.86
N LYS A 20 -27.23 29.88 0.58
CA LYS A 20 -28.52 29.31 0.16
C LYS A 20 -28.86 27.98 0.83
N TYR A 21 -27.89 27.09 0.98
CA TYR A 21 -28.15 25.72 1.46
C TYR A 21 -27.91 25.53 2.95
N LEU A 22 -27.21 26.45 3.63
CA LEU A 22 -26.74 26.23 5.01
C LEU A 22 -27.17 27.32 5.99
N SER A 23 -27.63 28.50 5.54
CA SER A 23 -28.06 29.58 6.45
C SER A 23 -29.19 29.16 7.38
N ASP A 24 -30.02 28.22 6.92
CA ASP A 24 -31.21 27.75 7.62
C ASP A 24 -30.89 26.69 8.68
N ILE A 25 -29.62 26.25 8.80
CA ILE A 25 -29.20 25.34 9.86
C ILE A 25 -29.19 26.12 11.18
N PRO A 26 -30.07 25.77 12.14
CA PRO A 26 -30.18 26.54 13.38
C PRO A 26 -28.90 26.44 14.21
N ASN A 27 -28.40 27.57 14.71
CA ASN A 27 -27.38 27.58 15.74
C ASN A 27 -28.02 27.33 17.11
N SER A 28 -27.86 26.12 17.63
CA SER A 28 -28.34 25.75 18.97
C SER A 28 -27.43 26.23 20.11
N ASP A 29 -26.35 26.96 19.81
CA ASP A 29 -25.39 27.52 20.78
C ASP A 29 -24.86 26.45 21.75
N ILE A 30 -24.50 25.29 21.19
CA ILE A 30 -24.02 24.13 21.95
C ILE A 30 -22.52 24.29 22.20
N ASP A 31 -22.13 24.27 23.47
CA ASP A 31 -20.74 24.21 23.87
C ASP A 31 -20.07 22.91 23.40
N VAL A 32 -18.82 23.03 22.96
CA VAL A 32 -18.03 21.86 22.55
C VAL A 32 -17.84 20.96 23.77
N PRO A 33 -18.24 19.68 23.72
CA PRO A 33 -18.05 18.76 24.83
C PRO A 33 -16.60 18.75 25.29
N GLN A 34 -16.40 19.04 26.57
CA GLN A 34 -15.11 18.88 27.24
C GLN A 34 -15.18 17.58 28.06
N PHE A 35 -14.06 16.90 28.14
CA PHE A 35 -13.87 15.67 28.91
C PHE A 35 -12.83 15.93 30.01
N PRO A 36 -13.13 16.82 30.98
CA PRO A 36 -12.18 17.17 32.03
C PRO A 36 -11.87 15.95 32.89
N GLY A 37 -10.59 15.57 32.93
CA GLY A 37 -10.12 14.40 33.68
C GLY A 37 -8.83 13.84 33.09
N LYS A 38 -8.19 12.94 33.83
CA LYS A 38 -7.13 12.09 33.28
C LYS A 38 -7.74 10.71 33.07
N PRO A 39 -7.87 10.20 31.83
CA PRO A 39 -8.42 8.86 31.61
C PRO A 39 -7.55 7.76 32.22
N PHE A 40 -6.27 8.08 32.46
CA PHE A 40 -5.33 7.25 33.18
C PHE A 40 -4.95 7.97 34.49
N GLY A 41 -5.55 7.52 35.59
CA GLY A 41 -5.21 7.94 36.94
C GLY A 41 -4.05 7.12 37.52
N PRO A 42 -3.68 7.37 38.79
CA PRO A 42 -2.62 6.62 39.47
C PRO A 42 -2.88 5.10 39.54
N GLU A 43 -4.15 4.68 39.47
CA GLU A 43 -4.53 3.26 39.49
C GLU A 43 -4.37 2.59 38.13
N GLU A 44 -4.35 3.35 37.02
CA GLU A 44 -4.17 2.83 35.66
C GLU A 44 -2.73 2.97 35.15
N LEU A 45 -1.91 3.81 35.78
CA LEU A 45 -0.48 3.97 35.49
C LEU A 45 0.36 2.89 36.18
N CYS A 46 1.62 2.74 35.77
CA CYS A 46 2.53 1.71 36.29
C CYS A 46 1.95 0.29 36.08
N LYS A 47 1.32 0.05 34.93
CA LYS A 47 0.71 -1.25 34.61
C LYS A 47 1.45 -1.95 33.48
N ILE A 48 1.44 -3.27 33.53
CA ILE A 48 1.87 -4.16 32.47
C ILE A 48 0.65 -4.96 31.99
N LEU A 49 0.33 -4.85 30.70
CA LEU A 49 -0.73 -5.58 30.04
C LEU A 49 -0.13 -6.70 29.21
N SER A 50 -0.53 -7.94 29.47
CA SER A 50 -0.18 -9.10 28.63
C SER A 50 -1.38 -9.44 27.75
N ILE A 51 -1.25 -9.37 26.43
CA ILE A 51 -2.36 -9.45 25.47
C ILE A 51 -2.16 -10.63 24.51
N VAL A 52 -3.21 -11.42 24.27
CA VAL A 52 -3.19 -12.52 23.29
C VAL A 52 -3.69 -12.01 21.92
N PRO A 53 -2.83 -11.95 20.88
CA PRO A 53 -3.25 -11.53 19.55
C PRO A 53 -4.08 -12.62 18.86
N VAL A 54 -4.84 -12.22 17.85
CA VAL A 54 -5.56 -13.18 16.98
C VAL A 54 -4.60 -13.91 16.05
N ARG A 55 -3.73 -13.17 15.35
CA ARG A 55 -2.76 -13.71 14.39
C ARG A 55 -1.54 -14.30 15.10
N ASP A 56 -0.98 -15.35 14.52
CA ASP A 56 0.27 -15.93 14.98
C ASP A 56 1.47 -15.05 14.62
N GLY A 57 2.55 -15.18 15.40
CA GLY A 57 3.81 -14.47 15.15
C GLY A 57 3.79 -12.97 15.45
N ILE A 58 2.65 -12.39 15.86
CA ILE A 58 2.61 -11.03 16.41
C ILE A 58 3.26 -11.05 17.79
N ARG A 59 4.38 -10.34 17.88
CA ARG A 59 5.08 -10.06 19.14
C ARG A 59 5.36 -8.57 19.14
N SER A 60 4.72 -7.83 20.03
CA SER A 60 4.91 -6.38 20.08
C SER A 60 4.95 -5.88 21.51
N LEU A 61 5.71 -4.81 21.68
CA LEU A 61 5.87 -4.05 22.90
C LEU A 61 5.40 -2.63 22.65
N GLU A 62 4.49 -2.12 23.47
CA GLU A 62 4.06 -0.71 23.42
C GLU A 62 4.29 -0.05 24.78
N LEU A 63 5.03 1.06 24.78
CA LEU A 63 5.18 1.95 25.92
C LEU A 63 4.29 3.17 25.66
N GLN A 64 3.22 3.32 26.43
CA GLN A 64 2.29 4.44 26.31
C GLN A 64 2.46 5.41 27.48
N PHE A 65 2.57 6.70 27.15
CA PHE A 65 2.74 7.81 28.08
C PHE A 65 1.58 8.80 27.94
N PRO A 66 0.62 8.82 28.87
CA PRO A 66 -0.40 9.86 28.92
C PRO A 66 0.20 11.24 29.21
N MET A 67 -0.31 12.26 28.53
CA MET A 67 0.17 13.64 28.64
C MET A 67 -0.97 14.65 28.45
N ARG A 68 -0.64 15.94 28.54
CA ARG A 68 -1.57 17.03 28.23
C ARG A 68 -2.00 16.98 26.76
N GLU A 69 -3.07 17.68 26.43
CA GLU A 69 -3.42 17.93 25.02
C GLU A 69 -2.28 18.64 24.28
N ILE A 70 -2.12 18.29 23.00
CA ILE A 70 -1.05 18.78 22.13
C ILE A 70 -1.58 19.56 20.91
N ASP A 71 -2.87 19.46 20.61
CA ASP A 71 -3.49 20.08 19.45
C ASP A 71 -3.35 21.61 19.49
N THR A 72 -3.39 22.22 20.69
CA THR A 72 -3.15 23.67 20.85
C THR A 72 -1.70 24.08 20.62
N LEU A 73 -0.76 23.14 20.70
CA LEU A 73 0.69 23.36 20.56
C LEU A 73 1.18 23.16 19.12
N TYR A 74 0.27 23.21 18.14
CA TYR A 74 0.58 22.97 16.72
C TYR A 74 1.63 23.93 16.13
N ARG A 75 1.91 25.06 16.79
CA ARG A 75 2.94 26.01 16.33
C ARG A 75 4.34 25.52 16.65
N GLN A 76 4.51 24.83 17.78
CA GLN A 76 5.78 24.30 18.28
C GLN A 76 5.98 22.82 17.92
N LYS A 77 4.90 22.01 17.93
CA LYS A 77 4.89 20.55 17.68
C LYS A 77 5.95 19.78 18.48
N PRO A 78 5.97 19.87 19.82
CA PRO A 78 7.01 19.24 20.64
C PRO A 78 7.02 17.71 20.49
N GLY A 79 5.86 17.08 20.33
CA GLY A 79 5.76 15.64 20.11
C GLY A 79 6.46 15.17 18.83
N ARG A 80 6.39 15.95 17.74
CA ARG A 80 7.07 15.66 16.47
C ARG A 80 8.60 15.66 16.60
N TYR A 81 9.17 16.57 17.40
CA TYR A 81 10.61 16.59 17.66
C TYR A 81 11.05 15.31 18.40
N ILE A 82 10.28 14.92 19.43
CA ILE A 82 10.60 13.74 20.25
C ILE A 82 10.38 12.45 19.45
N SER A 83 9.30 12.37 18.66
CA SER A 83 9.01 11.22 17.81
C SER A 83 10.07 11.00 16.74
N HIS A 84 10.62 12.08 16.17
CA HIS A 84 11.69 12.00 15.20
C HIS A 84 12.95 11.33 15.77
N LEU A 85 13.29 11.59 17.04
CA LEU A 85 14.47 11.00 17.68
C LEU A 85 14.22 9.58 18.21
N LEU A 86 13.09 9.36 18.88
CA LEU A 86 12.75 8.04 19.42
C LEU A 86 12.44 7.02 18.32
N GLY A 87 11.85 7.48 17.21
CA GLY A 87 11.54 6.69 16.02
C GLY A 87 12.63 6.73 14.94
N HIS A 88 13.83 7.22 15.25
CA HIS A 88 14.94 7.24 14.28
C HIS A 88 15.38 5.81 13.96
N GLU A 89 15.66 5.51 12.69
CA GLU A 89 16.07 4.16 12.27
C GLU A 89 17.53 4.08 11.80
N GLY A 90 18.21 5.21 11.65
CA GLY A 90 19.62 5.26 11.26
C GLY A 90 20.58 4.97 12.42
N ALA A 91 21.86 5.19 12.15
CA ALA A 91 22.95 4.87 13.07
C ALA A 91 22.82 5.56 14.44
N GLY A 92 23.13 4.83 15.51
CA GLY A 92 23.04 5.29 16.90
C GLY A 92 21.64 5.26 17.50
N SER A 93 20.64 4.77 16.76
CA SER A 93 19.25 4.73 17.22
C SER A 93 18.93 3.55 18.14
N ILE A 94 17.76 3.63 18.78
CA ILE A 94 17.17 2.51 19.53
C ILE A 94 16.99 1.30 18.60
N LEU A 95 16.37 1.49 17.44
CA LEU A 95 16.04 0.38 16.54
C LEU A 95 17.30 -0.33 16.02
N GLU A 96 18.34 0.42 15.64
CA GLU A 96 19.59 -0.18 15.16
C GLU A 96 20.22 -1.10 16.23
N LEU A 97 20.33 -0.62 17.47
CA LEU A 97 20.88 -1.43 18.57
C LEU A 97 20.03 -2.70 18.81
N LEU A 98 18.70 -2.56 18.80
CA LEU A 98 17.80 -3.70 18.99
C LEU A 98 17.90 -4.71 17.84
N LYS A 99 18.07 -4.25 16.59
CA LYS A 99 18.33 -5.12 15.43
C LYS A 99 19.67 -5.84 15.56
N GLN A 100 20.74 -5.15 15.95
CA GLN A 100 22.06 -5.76 16.16
C GLN A 100 22.05 -6.86 17.24
N LYS A 101 21.24 -6.69 18.30
CA LYS A 101 21.04 -7.71 19.33
C LYS A 101 20.04 -8.81 18.94
N GLY A 102 19.39 -8.68 17.77
CA GLY A 102 18.37 -9.60 17.29
C GLY A 102 17.08 -9.57 18.13
N TRP A 103 16.75 -8.44 18.76
CA TRP A 103 15.61 -8.29 19.68
C TRP A 103 14.37 -7.66 19.01
N ALA A 104 14.54 -6.84 17.98
CA ALA A 104 13.42 -6.17 17.31
C ALA A 104 13.59 -6.11 15.78
N ASN A 105 12.46 -5.97 15.08
CA ASN A 105 12.40 -5.80 13.63
C ASN A 105 12.07 -4.35 13.24
N GLU A 106 11.12 -3.72 13.91
CA GLU A 106 10.58 -2.41 13.58
C GLU A 106 10.31 -1.62 14.86
N LEU A 107 10.40 -0.29 14.78
CA LEU A 107 10.05 0.62 15.86
C LEU A 107 9.35 1.85 15.28
N SER A 108 8.27 2.27 15.92
CA SER A 108 7.62 3.54 15.65
C SER A 108 7.40 4.29 16.96
N ALA A 109 7.48 5.61 16.90
CA ALA A 109 7.23 6.47 18.04
C ALA A 109 6.43 7.68 17.58
N GLY A 110 5.47 8.13 18.38
CA GLY A 110 4.68 9.29 18.02
C GLY A 110 3.50 9.57 18.94
N GLU A 111 2.88 10.70 18.66
CA GLU A 111 1.58 11.08 19.20
C GLU A 111 0.55 10.01 18.81
N SER A 112 -0.18 9.47 19.79
CA SER A 112 -1.20 8.45 19.57
C SER A 112 -2.60 9.02 19.76
N ARG A 113 -3.37 8.60 20.77
CA ARG A 113 -4.73 9.11 20.98
C ARG A 113 -4.66 10.59 21.38
N SER A 114 -5.45 11.44 20.72
CA SER A 114 -5.62 12.85 21.09
C SER A 114 -7.11 13.16 21.26
N CYS A 115 -7.45 13.78 22.38
CA CYS A 115 -8.76 14.34 22.68
C CYS A 115 -8.61 15.82 23.04
N SER A 116 -9.72 16.54 23.21
CA SER A 116 -9.71 17.97 23.56
C SER A 116 -8.91 18.31 24.82
N ASP A 117 -8.79 17.37 25.76
CA ASP A 117 -8.28 17.64 27.12
C ASP A 117 -7.00 16.86 27.46
N TRP A 118 -6.63 15.85 26.67
CA TRP A 118 -5.45 15.02 26.90
C TRP A 118 -4.99 14.35 25.60
N SER A 119 -3.73 13.94 25.58
CA SER A 119 -3.17 13.14 24.50
C SER A 119 -2.26 12.04 25.08
N SER A 120 -1.85 11.08 24.26
CA SER A 120 -0.80 10.12 24.61
C SER A 120 0.30 10.09 23.57
N PHE A 121 1.47 9.64 24.00
CA PHE A 121 2.58 9.29 23.12
C PHE A 121 2.88 7.81 23.29
N SER A 122 3.06 7.10 22.18
CA SER A 122 3.38 5.66 22.20
C SER A 122 4.74 5.41 21.53
N ILE A 123 5.48 4.46 22.08
CA ILE A 123 6.65 3.83 21.44
C ILE A 123 6.29 2.38 21.23
N SER A 124 6.14 1.96 19.97
CA SER A 124 5.73 0.62 19.56
C SER A 124 6.88 -0.10 18.89
N ILE A 125 7.21 -1.31 19.36
CA ILE A 125 8.35 -2.10 18.91
C ILE A 125 7.87 -3.49 18.51
N GLU A 126 8.18 -3.93 17.30
CA GLU A 126 7.95 -5.31 16.86
C GLU A 126 9.12 -6.20 17.32
N LEU A 127 8.81 -7.22 18.11
CA LEU A 127 9.80 -8.08 18.77
C LEU A 127 10.10 -9.35 17.96
N THR A 128 11.34 -9.83 18.07
CA THR A 128 11.69 -11.21 17.69
C THR A 128 11.29 -12.20 18.79
N ASP A 129 11.47 -13.50 18.56
CA ASP A 129 11.35 -14.50 19.64
C ASP A 129 12.29 -14.19 20.80
N LEU A 130 13.56 -13.91 20.50
CA LEU A 130 14.56 -13.55 21.51
C LEU A 130 14.19 -12.23 22.21
N GLY A 131 13.64 -11.26 21.48
CA GLY A 131 13.21 -9.98 22.02
C GLY A 131 12.09 -10.10 23.06
N LEU A 132 11.18 -11.07 22.87
CA LEU A 132 10.10 -11.33 23.83
C LEU A 132 10.64 -11.76 25.21
N ASP A 133 11.74 -12.52 25.24
CA ASP A 133 12.41 -12.91 26.48
C ASP A 133 13.27 -11.77 27.09
N LYS A 134 13.34 -10.63 26.40
CA LYS A 134 14.22 -9.49 26.70
C LYS A 134 13.45 -8.17 26.87
N VAL A 135 12.14 -8.22 27.11
CA VAL A 135 11.29 -7.03 27.26
C VAL A 135 11.88 -6.02 28.25
N ASP A 136 12.29 -6.45 29.44
CA ASP A 136 12.84 -5.53 30.46
C ASP A 136 14.14 -4.84 30.00
N ASP A 137 14.97 -5.56 29.25
CA ASP A 137 16.23 -5.06 28.70
C ASP A 137 15.95 -4.06 27.56
N ILE A 138 14.93 -4.33 26.72
CA ILE A 138 14.49 -3.44 25.64
C ILE A 138 13.93 -2.14 26.22
N VAL A 139 13.09 -2.22 27.26
CA VAL A 139 12.57 -1.03 27.95
C VAL A 139 13.73 -0.22 28.56
N GLU A 140 14.75 -0.88 29.12
CA GLU A 140 15.94 -0.19 29.61
C GLU A 140 16.71 0.54 28.50
N VAL A 141 16.82 -0.04 27.28
CA VAL A 141 17.41 0.66 26.11
C VAL A 141 16.63 1.93 25.78
N VAL A 142 15.29 1.86 25.76
CA VAL A 142 14.44 3.03 25.50
C VAL A 142 14.69 4.14 26.54
N PHE A 143 14.71 3.78 27.83
CA PHE A 143 14.99 4.76 28.88
C PHE A 143 16.44 5.26 28.87
N SER A 144 17.41 4.45 28.43
CA SER A 144 18.79 4.89 28.23
C SER A 144 18.88 5.99 27.17
N TYR A 145 18.14 5.83 26.06
CA TYR A 145 18.05 6.86 25.02
C TYR A 145 17.32 8.11 25.51
N LEU A 146 16.22 7.96 26.27
CA LEU A 146 15.54 9.11 26.90
C LEU A 146 16.46 9.87 27.86
N SER A 147 17.32 9.18 28.61
CA SER A 147 18.34 9.82 29.46
C SER A 147 19.37 10.60 28.64
N LEU A 148 19.81 10.06 27.50
CA LEU A 148 20.66 10.79 26.55
C LEU A 148 19.99 12.08 26.06
N LEU A 149 18.71 12.03 25.70
CA LEU A 149 17.97 13.22 25.26
C LEU A 149 17.88 14.28 26.37
N LYS A 150 17.66 13.85 27.62
CA LYS A 150 17.64 14.73 28.79
C LYS A 150 19.02 15.34 29.09
N GLU A 151 20.11 14.59 28.91
CA GLU A 151 21.48 15.04 29.16
C GLU A 151 21.98 16.03 28.09
N LYS A 152 21.82 15.69 26.80
CA LYS A 152 22.26 16.55 25.69
C LYS A 152 21.39 17.80 25.55
N GLY A 153 20.14 17.73 26.00
CA GLY A 153 19.15 18.78 25.82
C GLY A 153 18.67 18.89 24.37
N VAL A 154 17.77 19.85 24.15
CA VAL A 154 17.15 20.08 22.84
C VAL A 154 18.17 20.70 21.88
N GLN A 155 18.28 20.11 20.68
CA GLN A 155 19.20 20.55 19.64
C GLN A 155 18.46 21.37 18.59
N GLN A 156 18.88 22.63 18.41
CA GLN A 156 18.22 23.53 17.47
C GLN A 156 18.32 23.03 16.02
N TRP A 157 19.46 22.47 15.61
CA TRP A 157 19.64 22.01 14.23
C TRP A 157 18.66 20.90 13.82
N ILE A 158 18.21 20.06 14.76
CA ILE A 158 17.20 19.01 14.53
C ILE A 158 15.81 19.65 14.31
N HIS A 159 15.49 20.70 15.08
CA HIS A 159 14.28 21.48 14.86
C HIS A 159 14.33 22.18 13.49
N ASP A 160 15.44 22.85 13.17
CA ASP A 160 15.61 23.55 11.89
C ASP A 160 15.51 22.57 10.71
N GLU A 161 16.06 21.37 10.82
CA GLU A 161 15.98 20.30 9.83
C GLU A 161 14.52 19.86 9.60
N THR A 162 13.83 19.48 10.68
CA THR A 162 12.43 19.03 10.63
C THR A 162 11.48 20.15 10.14
N ALA A 163 11.73 21.40 10.52
CA ALA A 163 10.99 22.56 10.05
C ALA A 163 11.23 22.82 8.55
N THR A 164 12.47 22.70 8.09
CA THR A 164 12.83 22.85 6.67
C THR A 164 12.15 21.79 5.81
N VAL A 165 12.21 20.53 6.22
CA VAL A 165 11.52 19.43 5.54
C VAL A 165 10.02 19.69 5.48
N ALA A 166 9.39 20.06 6.60
CA ALA A 166 7.97 20.34 6.66
C ALA A 166 7.56 21.53 5.77
N ALA A 167 8.40 22.58 5.71
CA ALA A 167 8.18 23.74 4.86
C ALA A 167 8.28 23.38 3.37
N CYS A 168 9.27 22.57 2.99
CA CYS A 168 9.41 22.08 1.62
C CYS A 168 8.21 21.22 1.22
N GLN A 169 7.82 20.26 2.07
CA GLN A 169 6.64 19.42 1.84
C GLN A 169 5.39 20.25 1.62
N PHE A 170 5.13 21.25 2.47
CA PHE A 170 3.98 22.15 2.34
C PHE A 170 4.01 22.95 1.03
N ARG A 171 5.18 23.54 0.70
CA ARG A 171 5.39 24.33 -0.52
C ARG A 171 5.13 23.52 -1.79
N PHE A 172 5.50 22.24 -1.79
CA PHE A 172 5.38 21.33 -2.93
C PHE A 172 4.35 20.21 -2.66
N LEU A 173 3.24 20.55 -1.99
CA LEU A 173 2.10 19.66 -1.85
C LEU A 173 1.48 19.40 -3.22
N SER A 174 1.35 18.12 -3.57
CA SER A 174 0.63 17.72 -4.78
C SER A 174 -0.87 17.95 -4.62
N LYS A 175 -1.58 18.25 -5.72
CA LYS A 175 -3.03 18.33 -5.72
C LYS A 175 -3.63 16.99 -5.26
N ARG A 176 -4.57 17.07 -4.31
CA ARG A 176 -5.25 15.92 -3.70
C ARG A 176 -6.60 15.67 -4.36
N ASN A 177 -7.13 14.47 -4.16
CA ASN A 177 -8.53 14.19 -4.48
C ASN A 177 -9.45 15.20 -3.75
N PRO A 178 -10.38 15.88 -4.45
CA PRO A 178 -11.25 16.88 -3.85
C PRO A 178 -12.10 16.40 -2.67
N MET A 179 -12.57 15.15 -2.69
CA MET A 179 -13.37 14.58 -1.60
C MET A 179 -12.50 14.44 -0.34
N ASP A 180 -11.32 13.83 -0.47
CA ASP A 180 -10.41 13.67 0.67
C ASP A 180 -9.91 15.02 1.18
N TYR A 181 -9.68 15.98 0.27
CA TYR A 181 -9.20 17.31 0.60
C TYR A 181 -10.23 18.10 1.39
N THR A 182 -11.49 18.15 0.93
CA THR A 182 -12.59 18.84 1.63
C THR A 182 -12.88 18.23 2.99
N CYS A 183 -12.89 16.89 3.09
CA CYS A 183 -13.02 16.20 4.38
C CYS A 183 -11.87 16.54 5.34
N SER A 184 -10.63 16.50 4.85
CA SER A 184 -9.44 16.82 5.67
C SER A 184 -9.48 18.26 6.16
N LEU A 185 -9.85 19.22 5.29
CA LEU A 185 -9.93 20.62 5.65
C LEU A 185 -11.08 20.91 6.61
N ALA A 186 -12.24 20.28 6.44
CA ALA A 186 -13.35 20.42 7.38
C ALA A 186 -12.95 19.99 8.80
N SER A 187 -12.16 18.91 8.90
CA SER A 187 -11.56 18.46 10.17
C SER A 187 -10.49 19.44 10.67
N ALA A 188 -9.58 19.91 9.81
CA ALA A 188 -8.55 20.89 10.19
C ALA A 188 -9.16 22.19 10.72
N MET A 189 -10.26 22.66 10.13
CA MET A 189 -11.02 23.81 10.61
C MET A 189 -11.59 23.62 12.03
N GLN A 190 -11.66 22.40 12.55
CA GLN A 190 -12.04 22.14 13.95
C GLN A 190 -10.88 22.38 14.92
N ILE A 191 -9.64 22.20 14.48
CA ILE A 191 -8.43 22.34 15.30
C ILE A 191 -7.91 23.78 15.20
N TYR A 192 -7.76 24.30 13.98
CA TYR A 192 -7.16 25.62 13.71
C TYR A 192 -8.20 26.77 13.65
N ARG A 193 -9.29 26.68 14.42
CA ARG A 193 -10.52 27.51 14.31
C ARG A 193 -10.30 29.03 14.31
N HIS A 194 -9.26 29.51 14.97
CA HIS A 194 -8.96 30.93 15.16
C HIS A 194 -7.64 31.36 14.52
N SER A 195 -7.14 30.55 13.58
CA SER A 195 -5.84 30.77 12.96
C SER A 195 -5.99 30.91 11.46
N GLU A 196 -5.13 31.73 10.86
CA GLU A 196 -4.90 31.73 9.41
C GLU A 196 -4.23 30.44 8.92
N HIS A 197 -3.76 29.59 9.84
CA HIS A 197 -3.05 28.34 9.57
C HIS A 197 -3.95 27.12 9.28
N ILE A 198 -5.18 27.29 8.76
CA ILE A 198 -6.06 26.15 8.46
C ILE A 198 -5.40 25.18 7.45
N LEU A 199 -4.71 25.73 6.44
CA LEU A 199 -4.02 24.93 5.42
C LEU A 199 -2.64 24.47 5.89
N SER A 200 -1.88 25.36 6.54
CA SER A 200 -0.47 25.17 6.86
C SER A 200 -0.21 24.58 8.24
N GLY A 201 -1.16 24.68 9.17
CA GLY A 201 -1.08 24.20 10.56
C GLY A 201 -0.70 22.73 10.70
N PRO A 202 -1.31 21.80 9.93
CA PRO A 202 -0.93 20.39 9.96
C PRO A 202 0.54 20.14 9.57
N TYR A 203 1.11 21.00 8.72
CA TYR A 203 2.42 20.78 8.11
C TYR A 203 3.53 21.55 8.83
N LEU A 204 3.47 22.88 8.80
CA LEU A 204 4.55 23.76 9.20
C LEU A 204 4.85 23.68 10.70
N ILE A 205 6.12 23.90 11.04
CA ILE A 205 6.60 24.13 12.40
C ILE A 205 6.99 25.61 12.43
N TYR A 206 6.32 26.40 13.26
CA TYR A 206 6.42 27.86 13.23
C TYR A 206 7.41 28.40 14.24
N GLU A 207 7.47 27.78 15.42
CA GLU A 207 8.23 28.28 16.56
C GLU A 207 9.16 27.19 17.10
N TYR A 208 10.37 27.62 17.47
CA TYR A 208 11.30 26.80 18.23
C TYR A 208 11.15 27.12 19.71
N ASP A 209 10.67 26.15 20.48
CA ASP A 209 10.51 26.27 21.94
C ASP A 209 11.22 25.09 22.63
N PRO A 210 12.51 25.24 22.98
CA PRO A 210 13.27 24.19 23.65
C PRO A 210 12.80 23.92 25.09
N GLU A 211 12.20 24.91 25.76
CA GLU A 211 11.68 24.74 27.12
C GLU A 211 10.46 23.82 27.11
N MET A 212 9.55 24.03 26.15
CA MET A 212 8.37 23.19 25.95
C MET A 212 8.78 21.75 25.58
N ILE A 213 9.73 21.55 24.67
CA ILE A 213 10.22 20.21 24.33
C ILE A 213 10.83 19.53 25.58
N SER A 214 11.58 20.28 26.38
CA SER A 214 12.16 19.78 27.64
C SER A 214 11.10 19.45 28.70
N GLU A 215 9.99 20.19 28.74
CA GLU A 215 8.82 19.87 29.58
C GLU A 215 8.18 18.56 29.12
N PHE A 216 8.01 18.36 27.82
CA PHE A 216 7.44 17.14 27.27
C PHE A 216 8.27 15.90 27.58
N LEU A 217 9.60 16.01 27.56
CA LEU A 217 10.51 14.92 27.95
C LEU A 217 10.30 14.45 29.42
N LYS A 218 9.66 15.25 30.28
CA LYS A 218 9.34 14.86 31.67
C LYS A 218 8.16 13.88 31.77
N TYR A 219 7.29 13.78 30.75
CA TYR A 219 6.23 12.76 30.75
C TYR A 219 6.77 11.34 30.54
N PHE A 220 7.98 11.22 30.00
CA PHE A 220 8.66 9.95 29.73
C PHE A 220 9.39 9.47 30.98
N GLU A 221 8.60 8.94 31.91
CA GLU A 221 9.06 8.32 33.15
C GLU A 221 8.35 6.98 33.34
N PRO A 222 9.03 5.97 33.93
CA PRO A 222 8.39 4.68 34.21
C PRO A 222 7.10 4.79 35.03
N LYS A 223 7.01 5.82 35.89
CA LYS A 223 5.84 6.07 36.74
C LYS A 223 4.61 6.61 35.99
N ASN A 224 4.80 7.10 34.78
CA ASN A 224 3.74 7.62 33.92
C ASN A 224 3.48 6.70 32.73
N MET A 225 3.89 5.42 32.82
CA MET A 225 3.87 4.48 31.71
C MET A 225 2.80 3.41 31.88
N ILE A 226 2.21 3.01 30.76
CA ILE A 226 1.47 1.78 30.59
C ILE A 226 2.24 0.94 29.58
N LEU A 227 2.67 -0.26 29.99
CA LEU A 227 3.43 -1.19 29.16
C LEU A 227 2.49 -2.28 28.63
N SER A 228 2.40 -2.45 27.32
CA SER A 228 1.64 -3.56 26.73
C SER A 228 2.58 -4.52 26.01
N VAL A 229 2.49 -5.81 26.33
CA VAL A 229 3.20 -6.90 25.67
C VAL A 229 2.16 -7.80 25.00
N THR A 230 2.20 -7.87 23.67
CA THR A 230 1.28 -8.71 22.89
C THR A 230 2.02 -9.93 22.37
N SER A 231 1.58 -11.13 22.73
CA SER A 231 2.17 -12.39 22.26
C SER A 231 1.20 -13.57 22.41
N LYS A 232 1.28 -14.53 21.49
CA LYS A 232 0.58 -15.82 21.60
C LYS A 232 1.03 -16.66 22.80
N SER A 233 2.23 -16.42 23.33
CA SER A 233 2.75 -17.13 24.51
C SER A 233 1.89 -16.96 25.77
N PHE A 234 1.00 -15.97 25.81
CA PHE A 234 0.09 -15.74 26.94
C PHE A 234 -1.23 -16.52 26.83
N GLU A 235 -1.51 -17.18 25.70
CA GLU A 235 -2.75 -17.92 25.48
C GLU A 235 -2.96 -18.99 26.56
N GLY A 236 -4.14 -18.99 27.18
CA GLY A 236 -4.49 -19.89 28.29
C GLY A 236 -3.92 -19.49 29.66
N THR A 237 -3.13 -18.42 29.76
CA THR A 237 -2.59 -17.90 31.04
C THR A 237 -3.21 -16.57 31.47
N THR A 238 -3.92 -15.90 30.55
CA THR A 238 -4.59 -14.63 30.81
C THR A 238 -5.82 -14.78 31.71
N THR A 239 -6.15 -13.72 32.44
CA THR A 239 -7.17 -13.73 33.50
C THR A 239 -8.45 -12.99 33.14
N GLU A 240 -8.39 -12.10 32.15
CA GLU A 240 -9.48 -11.19 31.77
C GLU A 240 -9.84 -11.35 30.30
N LYS A 241 -11.05 -10.91 29.94
CA LYS A 241 -11.52 -10.78 28.57
C LYS A 241 -12.18 -9.43 28.36
N GLU A 242 -11.73 -8.71 27.34
CA GLU A 242 -12.33 -7.44 26.95
C GLU A 242 -13.77 -7.69 26.46
N HIS A 243 -14.71 -6.82 26.87
CA HIS A 243 -16.14 -7.04 26.74
C HIS A 243 -16.65 -7.13 25.30
N TRP A 244 -16.13 -6.29 24.39
CA TRP A 244 -16.69 -6.13 23.04
C TRP A 244 -16.07 -7.07 22.02
N TYR A 245 -14.76 -7.27 22.07
CA TYR A 245 -14.01 -8.08 21.12
C TYR A 245 -13.60 -9.45 21.69
N GLY A 246 -13.76 -9.65 23.00
CA GLY A 246 -13.36 -10.89 23.66
C GLY A 246 -11.85 -11.08 23.72
N THR A 247 -11.05 -10.01 23.52
CA THR A 247 -9.59 -10.07 23.56
C THR A 247 -9.13 -10.55 24.93
N GLU A 248 -8.33 -11.60 24.98
CA GLU A 248 -7.83 -12.16 26.22
C GLU A 248 -6.59 -11.40 26.69
N TYR A 249 -6.57 -11.00 27.97
CA TYR A 249 -5.46 -10.24 28.54
C TYR A 249 -5.31 -10.43 30.06
N SER A 250 -4.19 -9.96 30.61
CA SER A 250 -3.97 -9.81 32.06
C SER A 250 -3.35 -8.45 32.36
N ILE A 251 -3.61 -7.94 33.56
CA ILE A 251 -3.00 -6.71 34.08
C ILE A 251 -2.18 -7.06 35.32
N SER A 252 -0.96 -6.56 35.38
CA SER A 252 -0.11 -6.59 36.58
C SER A 252 0.49 -5.22 36.87
N ASP A 253 0.92 -5.01 38.12
CA ASP A 253 1.63 -3.80 38.54
C ASP A 253 3.10 -3.85 38.12
N LEU A 254 3.62 -2.70 37.71
CA LEU A 254 5.05 -2.49 37.51
C LEU A 254 5.76 -2.54 38.86
N THR A 255 6.70 -3.46 39.02
CA THR A 255 7.44 -3.64 40.26
C THR A 255 8.33 -2.42 40.58
N GLU A 256 8.55 -2.15 41.87
CA GLU A 256 9.47 -1.07 42.28
C GLU A 256 10.90 -1.29 41.76
N GLU A 257 11.32 -2.54 41.61
CA GLU A 257 12.64 -2.92 41.10
C GLU A 257 12.80 -2.49 39.64
N LEU A 258 11.84 -2.81 38.78
CA LEU A 258 11.84 -2.38 37.38
C LEU A 258 11.72 -0.87 37.26
N CYS A 259 10.86 -0.25 38.07
CA CYS A 259 10.72 1.21 38.09
C CYS A 259 12.05 1.90 38.43
N LYS A 260 12.78 1.42 39.44
CA LYS A 260 14.12 1.94 39.82
C LYS A 260 15.16 1.66 38.73
N ARG A 261 15.16 0.45 38.16
CA ARG A 261 16.06 0.03 37.08
C ARG A 261 15.95 0.96 35.88
N TRP A 262 14.74 1.16 35.37
CA TRP A 262 14.50 1.98 34.18
C TRP A 262 14.67 3.48 34.46
N SER A 263 14.32 3.96 35.66
CA SER A 263 14.56 5.37 36.04
C SER A 263 16.05 5.70 36.13
N GLY A 264 16.91 4.73 36.44
CA GLY A 264 18.36 4.88 36.54
C GLY A 264 19.12 4.53 35.26
N ALA A 265 18.42 4.23 34.15
CA ALA A 265 19.06 3.82 32.90
C ALA A 265 19.87 4.96 32.27
N THR A 266 21.06 4.63 31.76
CA THR A 266 21.98 5.57 31.09
C THR A 266 22.62 4.90 29.88
N ILE A 267 23.14 5.68 28.93
CA ILE A 267 23.79 5.12 27.73
C ILE A 267 25.10 4.36 28.01
N GLU A 268 25.66 4.53 29.21
CA GLU A 268 26.86 3.84 29.67
C GLU A 268 26.56 2.47 30.28
N ASN A 269 25.27 2.11 30.43
CA ASN A 269 24.90 0.82 30.97
C ASN A 269 25.39 -0.34 30.07
N GLN A 270 25.43 -1.53 30.67
CA GLN A 270 25.95 -2.73 30.02
C GLN A 270 25.16 -3.12 28.76
N ILE A 271 23.90 -2.71 28.64
CA ILE A 271 23.03 -3.08 27.52
C ILE A 271 23.26 -2.15 26.33
N ALA A 272 23.34 -0.83 26.56
CA ALA A 272 23.56 0.16 25.50
C ALA A 272 25.02 0.18 25.02
N GLU A 273 25.99 -0.14 25.88
CA GLU A 273 27.42 -0.23 25.54
C GLU A 273 27.96 1.06 24.87
N GLY A 274 27.37 2.23 25.14
CA GLY A 274 27.71 3.50 24.50
C GLY A 274 27.38 3.58 23.00
N LYS A 275 26.57 2.67 22.46
CA LYS A 275 26.19 2.62 21.03
C LYS A 275 25.03 3.56 20.68
N LEU A 276 24.38 4.16 21.67
CA LEU A 276 23.28 5.10 21.48
C LEU A 276 23.81 6.53 21.39
N TYR A 277 23.49 7.23 20.30
CA TYR A 277 23.84 8.64 20.10
C TYR A 277 22.80 9.37 19.25
N LEU A 278 22.88 10.70 19.22
CA LEU A 278 22.00 11.53 18.39
C LEU A 278 22.32 11.34 16.90
N PRO A 279 21.33 11.41 16.00
CA PRO A 279 21.57 11.25 14.58
C PRO A 279 22.52 12.31 14.02
N GLU A 280 23.14 11.99 12.88
CA GLU A 280 23.87 12.97 12.07
C GLU A 280 22.90 13.80 11.21
N MET A 281 23.39 14.92 10.68
CA MET A 281 22.60 15.75 9.76
C MET A 281 22.26 14.99 8.47
N ASN A 282 21.01 15.11 8.02
CA ASN A 282 20.52 14.36 6.88
C ASN A 282 21.03 14.94 5.54
N ASP A 283 21.91 14.21 4.87
CA ASP A 283 22.53 14.61 3.60
C ASP A 283 21.61 14.51 2.37
N MET A 284 20.41 13.95 2.54
CA MET A 284 19.41 13.76 1.48
C MET A 284 18.42 14.93 1.34
N ILE A 285 18.47 15.92 2.24
CA ILE A 285 17.56 17.07 2.20
C ILE A 285 17.84 17.92 0.96
N ALA A 286 16.80 18.15 0.16
CA ALA A 286 16.89 18.95 -1.04
C ALA A 286 17.03 20.43 -0.72
N SER A 287 18.03 21.08 -1.32
CA SER A 287 18.22 22.54 -1.30
C SER A 287 17.97 23.22 -2.65
N ASP A 288 17.95 22.47 -3.75
CA ASP A 288 17.63 22.94 -5.09
C ASP A 288 16.22 22.46 -5.50
N PHE A 289 15.39 23.41 -5.92
CA PHE A 289 14.03 23.20 -6.39
C PHE A 289 13.76 23.92 -7.71
N ASN A 290 14.81 24.25 -8.46
CA ASN A 290 14.69 24.88 -9.77
C ASN A 290 13.93 23.95 -10.74
N LEU A 291 13.01 24.54 -11.51
CA LEU A 291 12.23 23.81 -12.51
C LEU A 291 12.92 23.86 -13.87
N GLN A 292 12.99 22.71 -14.52
CA GLN A 292 13.43 22.56 -15.89
C GLN A 292 12.30 22.95 -16.85
N SER A 293 12.64 23.60 -17.96
CA SER A 293 11.67 23.96 -19.00
C SER A 293 11.68 22.93 -20.13
N ALA A 294 10.51 22.40 -20.48
CA ALA A 294 10.35 21.45 -21.59
C ALA A 294 9.03 21.68 -22.34
N LEU A 295 8.79 22.93 -22.76
CA LEU A 295 7.54 23.34 -23.41
C LEU A 295 7.29 22.66 -24.78
N ASP A 296 8.35 22.23 -25.46
CA ASP A 296 8.27 21.61 -26.79
C ASP A 296 8.02 20.09 -26.74
N PHE A 297 7.97 19.49 -25.55
CA PHE A 297 7.75 18.05 -25.39
C PHE A 297 6.24 17.71 -25.39
N PRO A 298 5.81 16.56 -25.95
CA PRO A 298 4.42 16.12 -25.86
C PRO A 298 3.89 16.11 -24.42
N LEU A 299 2.63 16.50 -24.22
CA LEU A 299 2.01 16.55 -22.90
C LEU A 299 1.71 15.14 -22.36
N ASP A 300 1.31 14.22 -23.23
CA ASP A 300 0.65 12.97 -22.85
C ASP A 300 1.41 11.70 -23.25
N GLU A 301 2.67 11.83 -23.68
CA GLU A 301 3.44 10.72 -24.25
C GLU A 301 4.93 10.76 -23.87
N PRO A 302 5.46 9.72 -23.20
CA PRO A 302 6.89 9.49 -23.06
C PRO A 302 7.57 9.18 -24.40
N ARG A 303 8.82 9.62 -24.55
CA ARG A 303 9.63 9.33 -25.73
C ARG A 303 10.84 8.47 -25.39
N LEU A 304 11.37 7.80 -26.38
CA LEU A 304 12.43 6.81 -26.27
C LEU A 304 13.81 7.49 -26.36
N LEU A 305 14.57 7.46 -25.27
CA LEU A 305 15.95 7.97 -25.20
C LEU A 305 16.97 6.95 -25.72
N LEU A 306 16.82 5.69 -25.31
CA LEU A 306 17.74 4.60 -25.62
C LEU A 306 16.93 3.32 -25.90
N ASP A 307 17.32 2.58 -26.92
CA ASP A 307 16.70 1.30 -27.30
C ASP A 307 17.78 0.37 -27.86
N SER A 308 18.02 -0.72 -27.16
CA SER A 308 19.07 -1.70 -27.42
C SER A 308 18.60 -3.10 -27.00
N ASP A 309 19.43 -4.11 -27.23
CA ASP A 309 19.20 -5.47 -26.74
C ASP A 309 19.25 -5.58 -25.20
N LYS A 310 19.99 -4.67 -24.54
CA LYS A 310 20.14 -4.63 -23.08
C LYS A 310 19.10 -3.78 -22.38
N CYS A 311 18.64 -2.71 -23.01
CA CYS A 311 17.78 -1.73 -22.35
C CYS A 311 16.87 -0.97 -23.29
N ARG A 312 15.77 -0.50 -22.69
CA ARG A 312 14.86 0.49 -23.21
C ARG A 312 14.62 1.58 -22.17
N VAL A 313 14.97 2.82 -22.51
CA VAL A 313 14.84 3.97 -21.62
C VAL A 313 13.86 4.96 -22.21
N TRP A 314 12.80 5.22 -21.46
CA TRP A 314 11.78 6.22 -21.74
C TRP A 314 11.98 7.46 -20.90
N TYR A 315 11.64 8.60 -21.48
CA TYR A 315 11.74 9.90 -20.85
C TYR A 315 10.48 10.72 -21.09
N LYS A 316 10.05 11.38 -20.03
CA LYS A 316 8.99 12.36 -20.04
C LYS A 316 9.39 13.49 -19.09
N PRO A 317 9.60 14.74 -19.53
CA PRO A 317 9.72 15.86 -18.61
C PRO A 317 8.38 16.15 -17.93
N ASP A 318 8.44 16.76 -16.75
CA ASP A 318 7.28 17.47 -16.20
C ASP A 318 7.02 18.74 -17.02
N ASN A 319 5.87 18.76 -17.68
CA ASN A 319 5.34 19.91 -18.41
C ASN A 319 3.84 20.11 -18.10
N VAL A 320 3.38 19.58 -16.97
CA VAL A 320 1.97 19.57 -16.55
C VAL A 320 1.80 20.10 -15.12
N PHE A 321 2.70 19.73 -14.20
CA PHE A 321 2.52 19.96 -12.76
C PHE A 321 3.43 21.03 -12.17
N ASP A 322 4.54 21.38 -12.84
CA ASP A 322 5.53 22.36 -12.38
C ASP A 322 6.07 22.04 -10.97
N MET A 323 6.39 20.77 -10.73
CA MET A 323 6.86 20.28 -9.42
C MET A 323 8.33 19.88 -9.46
N PRO A 324 9.15 20.17 -8.43
CA PRO A 324 10.56 19.78 -8.39
C PRO A 324 10.72 18.30 -8.02
N LYS A 325 10.01 17.41 -8.72
CA LYS A 325 9.94 15.98 -8.42
C LYS A 325 10.25 15.14 -9.64
N VAL A 326 10.82 13.97 -9.41
CA VAL A 326 11.10 12.97 -10.43
C VAL A 326 10.66 11.59 -9.93
N ASN A 327 10.19 10.77 -10.86
CA ASN A 327 9.94 9.35 -10.69
C ASN A 327 10.84 8.60 -11.66
N VAL A 328 11.64 7.69 -11.13
CA VAL A 328 12.51 6.78 -11.86
C VAL A 328 11.99 5.38 -11.63
N MET A 329 11.39 4.81 -12.66
CA MET A 329 10.87 3.45 -12.67
C MET A 329 11.82 2.55 -13.45
N VAL A 330 12.22 1.42 -12.87
CA VAL A 330 13.13 0.46 -13.50
C VAL A 330 12.54 -0.95 -13.32
N LEU A 331 12.44 -1.71 -14.40
CA LEU A 331 12.08 -3.12 -14.41
C LEU A 331 13.23 -3.93 -15.01
N LEU A 332 13.85 -4.77 -14.19
CA LEU A 332 14.86 -5.75 -14.59
C LEU A 332 14.13 -7.01 -15.09
N GLN A 333 13.85 -7.06 -16.38
CA GLN A 333 13.07 -8.15 -16.99
C GLN A 333 13.90 -9.43 -17.06
N SER A 334 13.50 -10.42 -16.26
CA SER A 334 14.14 -11.73 -16.22
C SER A 334 13.10 -12.79 -15.87
N SER A 335 13.05 -13.88 -16.64
CA SER A 335 12.12 -14.98 -16.36
C SER A 335 12.46 -15.72 -15.08
N ILE A 336 13.72 -15.67 -14.62
CA ILE A 336 14.19 -16.51 -13.52
C ILE A 336 13.38 -16.30 -12.24
N VAL A 337 12.79 -15.11 -12.04
CA VAL A 337 12.04 -14.75 -10.82
C VAL A 337 10.80 -15.60 -10.56
N SER A 338 10.33 -16.38 -11.54
CA SER A 338 9.08 -17.15 -11.43
C SER A 338 9.10 -18.51 -12.13
N VAL A 339 10.25 -18.97 -12.65
CA VAL A 339 10.35 -20.27 -13.36
C VAL A 339 9.94 -21.45 -12.48
N SER A 340 10.36 -21.43 -11.22
CA SER A 340 10.05 -22.46 -10.23
C SER A 340 9.50 -21.85 -8.94
N VAL A 341 8.88 -22.67 -8.10
CA VAL A 341 8.47 -22.27 -6.74
C VAL A 341 9.68 -21.72 -5.98
N VAL A 342 10.82 -22.42 -6.04
CA VAL A 342 12.05 -22.04 -5.35
C VAL A 342 12.54 -20.68 -5.83
N ASP A 343 12.60 -20.43 -7.14
CA ASP A 343 13.03 -19.13 -7.65
C ASP A 343 12.04 -18.00 -7.29
N SER A 344 10.74 -18.30 -7.22
CA SER A 344 9.74 -17.33 -6.75
C SER A 344 9.95 -16.92 -5.30
N VAL A 345 10.36 -17.85 -4.44
CA VAL A 345 10.67 -17.58 -3.03
C VAL A 345 12.02 -16.87 -2.91
N LEU A 346 13.04 -17.30 -3.66
CA LEU A 346 14.36 -16.64 -3.69
C LEU A 346 14.26 -15.20 -4.18
N SER A 347 13.42 -14.93 -5.17
CA SER A 347 13.14 -13.57 -5.65
C SER A 347 12.58 -12.67 -4.54
N LEU A 348 11.58 -13.15 -3.80
CA LEU A 348 11.03 -12.41 -2.66
C LEU A 348 12.09 -12.19 -1.57
N LEU A 349 12.81 -13.25 -1.16
CA LEU A 349 13.87 -13.16 -0.15
C LEU A 349 14.94 -12.14 -0.55
N TRP A 350 15.39 -12.19 -1.80
CA TRP A 350 16.42 -11.28 -2.31
C TRP A 350 15.95 -9.82 -2.28
N THR A 351 14.72 -9.52 -2.71
CA THR A 351 14.19 -8.14 -2.63
C THR A 351 14.04 -7.64 -1.20
N GLN A 352 13.58 -8.50 -0.27
CA GLN A 352 13.50 -8.16 1.15
C GLN A 352 14.89 -7.92 1.77
N ILE A 353 15.89 -8.72 1.39
CA ILE A 353 17.29 -8.52 1.83
C ILE A 353 17.83 -7.19 1.33
N VAL A 354 17.61 -6.84 0.05
CA VAL A 354 18.03 -5.53 -0.49
C VAL A 354 17.36 -4.39 0.27
N GLN A 355 16.06 -4.50 0.58
CA GLN A 355 15.33 -3.49 1.33
C GLN A 355 15.90 -3.31 2.75
N GLU A 356 16.14 -4.40 3.48
CA GLU A 356 16.73 -4.33 4.82
C GLU A 356 18.18 -3.82 4.79
N HIS A 357 18.98 -4.20 3.79
CA HIS A 357 20.36 -3.73 3.63
C HIS A 357 20.46 -2.25 3.26
N SER A 358 19.40 -1.68 2.69
CA SER A 358 19.34 -0.27 2.29
C SER A 358 18.62 0.62 3.29
N ASN A 359 18.11 0.08 4.41
CA ASN A 359 17.25 0.82 5.34
C ASN A 359 17.89 2.10 5.86
N ASP A 360 19.17 2.05 6.26
CA ASP A 360 19.86 3.17 6.91
C ASP A 360 19.81 4.46 6.08
N PHE A 361 20.09 4.37 4.78
CA PHE A 361 20.08 5.55 3.89
C PHE A 361 18.72 5.80 3.25
N THR A 362 17.88 4.77 3.07
CA THR A 362 16.53 4.95 2.52
C THR A 362 15.58 5.58 3.53
N TYR A 363 15.77 5.33 4.83
CA TYR A 363 15.09 6.02 5.91
C TYR A 363 15.39 7.53 5.88
N LEU A 364 16.67 7.91 5.84
CA LEU A 364 17.09 9.31 5.72
C LEU A 364 16.54 9.97 4.45
N ALA A 365 16.53 9.24 3.33
CA ALA A 365 15.91 9.74 2.11
C ALA A 365 14.39 9.95 2.29
N SER A 366 13.68 9.02 2.93
CA SER A 366 12.23 9.11 3.13
C SER A 366 11.85 10.32 3.96
N MET A 367 12.65 10.63 4.98
CA MET A 367 12.55 11.85 5.77
C MET A 367 12.71 13.11 4.92
N ALA A 368 13.61 13.07 3.94
CA ALA A 368 13.83 14.13 2.97
C ALA A 368 12.81 14.12 1.79
N SER A 369 11.70 13.37 1.91
CA SER A 369 10.68 13.21 0.84
C SER A 369 11.22 12.58 -0.44
N LEU A 370 12.14 11.63 -0.29
CA LEU A 370 12.66 10.74 -1.33
C LEU A 370 12.37 9.30 -0.95
N HIS A 371 11.71 8.58 -1.83
CA HIS A 371 11.30 7.21 -1.58
C HIS A 371 11.99 6.28 -2.57
N SER A 372 12.31 5.08 -2.10
CA SER A 372 12.76 4.00 -2.97
C SER A 372 12.18 2.67 -2.52
N ALA A 373 11.94 1.79 -3.47
CA ALA A 373 11.46 0.44 -3.20
C ALA A 373 12.04 -0.54 -4.20
N VAL A 374 12.31 -1.76 -3.74
CA VAL A 374 12.66 -2.90 -4.59
C VAL A 374 11.64 -4.00 -4.35
N VAL A 375 10.92 -4.39 -5.41
CA VAL A 375 9.84 -5.38 -5.33
C VAL A 375 9.97 -6.41 -6.43
N ASN A 376 9.57 -7.65 -6.17
CA ASN A 376 9.48 -8.66 -7.19
C ASN A 376 8.12 -8.59 -7.89
N SER A 377 8.11 -8.82 -9.20
CA SER A 377 6.90 -8.95 -10.02
C SER A 377 6.94 -10.24 -10.82
N SER A 378 5.84 -10.58 -11.49
CA SER A 378 5.79 -11.75 -12.38
C SER A 378 6.72 -11.63 -13.60
N ARG A 379 7.24 -10.42 -13.88
CA ARG A 379 8.10 -10.12 -15.03
C ARG A 379 9.55 -9.84 -14.66
N GLY A 380 9.90 -9.74 -13.39
CA GLY A 380 11.26 -9.39 -12.98
C GLY A 380 11.33 -8.74 -11.61
N ILE A 381 12.34 -7.90 -11.44
CA ILE A 381 12.52 -7.06 -10.25
C ILE A 381 12.28 -5.61 -10.63
N GLU A 382 11.47 -4.90 -9.85
CA GLU A 382 11.21 -3.48 -10.02
C GLU A 382 11.96 -2.67 -8.97
N LEU A 383 12.72 -1.68 -9.42
CA LEU A 383 13.32 -0.63 -8.59
C LEU A 383 12.60 0.68 -8.90
N THR A 384 12.10 1.33 -7.85
CA THR A 384 11.47 2.66 -7.95
C THR A 384 12.27 3.64 -7.12
N VAL A 385 12.50 4.85 -7.65
CA VAL A 385 12.98 6.02 -6.90
C VAL A 385 12.07 7.20 -7.21
N SER A 386 11.52 7.88 -6.21
CA SER A 386 10.62 9.01 -6.40
C SER A 386 10.84 10.11 -5.36
N GLY A 387 10.52 11.36 -5.68
CA GLY A 387 10.64 12.49 -4.75
C GLY A 387 11.37 13.68 -5.36
N TYR A 388 12.03 14.50 -4.54
CA TYR A 388 12.70 15.72 -5.02
C TYR A 388 13.88 15.44 -5.98
N ASN A 389 13.89 16.04 -7.17
CA ASN A 389 14.83 15.67 -8.23
C ASN A 389 16.32 15.91 -7.86
N HIS A 390 16.62 16.92 -7.04
CA HIS A 390 17.99 17.30 -6.67
C HIS A 390 18.84 16.15 -6.09
N LYS A 391 18.26 15.25 -5.28
CA LYS A 391 19.00 14.14 -4.62
C LYS A 391 18.55 12.75 -5.10
N ALA A 392 17.62 12.66 -6.05
CA ALA A 392 17.11 11.39 -6.55
C ALA A 392 18.18 10.49 -7.19
N HIS A 393 19.11 11.08 -7.96
CA HIS A 393 20.22 10.34 -8.58
C HIS A 393 21.19 9.73 -7.54
N ILE A 394 21.39 10.41 -6.39
CA ILE A 394 22.21 9.90 -5.29
C ILE A 394 21.54 8.68 -4.67
N LEU A 395 20.24 8.76 -4.39
CA LEU A 395 19.48 7.63 -3.87
C LEU A 395 19.51 6.45 -4.85
N LEU A 396 19.29 6.70 -6.14
CA LEU A 396 19.37 5.69 -7.19
C LEU A 396 20.74 4.99 -7.20
N SER A 397 21.84 5.75 -7.13
CA SER A 397 23.19 5.19 -7.05
C SER A 397 23.40 4.34 -5.80
N ARG A 398 22.93 4.80 -4.63
CA ARG A 398 23.02 4.04 -3.36
C ARG A 398 22.22 2.73 -3.44
N MET A 399 21.03 2.76 -4.05
CA MET A 399 20.20 1.57 -4.26
C MET A 399 20.85 0.55 -5.21
N VAL A 400 21.38 1.01 -6.35
CA VAL A 400 22.10 0.12 -7.29
C VAL A 400 23.31 -0.52 -6.62
N LYS A 401 24.08 0.24 -5.84
CA LYS A 401 25.20 -0.29 -5.04
C LYS A 401 24.73 -1.30 -3.99
N ALA A 402 23.60 -1.06 -3.32
CA ALA A 402 23.04 -2.00 -2.36
C ALA A 402 22.63 -3.33 -3.02
N MET A 403 22.01 -3.29 -4.21
CA MET A 403 21.64 -4.47 -4.99
C MET A 403 22.86 -5.31 -5.38
N VAL A 404 23.91 -4.68 -5.90
CA VAL A 404 25.14 -5.36 -6.32
C VAL A 404 25.97 -5.85 -5.12
N GLY A 405 25.87 -5.18 -3.98
CA GLY A 405 26.62 -5.51 -2.77
C GLY A 405 26.08 -6.71 -1.98
N VAL A 406 24.88 -7.21 -2.29
CA VAL A 406 24.27 -8.36 -1.56
C VAL A 406 25.22 -9.56 -1.45
N PRO A 407 25.92 -10.02 -2.51
CA PRO A 407 26.78 -11.19 -2.41
C PRO A 407 27.93 -11.06 -1.41
N GLU A 408 28.39 -9.85 -1.14
CA GLU A 408 29.53 -9.58 -0.25
C GLU A 408 29.10 -9.22 1.18
N LYS A 409 27.90 -8.67 1.34
CA LYS A 409 27.42 -8.07 2.60
C LYS A 409 26.32 -8.85 3.30
N LEU A 410 25.83 -9.95 2.70
CA LEU A 410 24.80 -10.78 3.32
C LEU A 410 25.37 -11.55 4.53
N GLU A 411 24.89 -11.20 5.72
CA GLU A 411 25.18 -11.90 6.97
C GLU A 411 24.11 -12.96 7.28
N LEU A 412 24.51 -14.01 8.00
CA LEU A 412 23.61 -15.11 8.38
C LEU A 412 22.41 -14.63 9.23
N SER A 413 22.67 -13.72 10.18
CA SER A 413 21.64 -13.12 11.04
C SER A 413 20.57 -12.38 10.23
N LEU A 414 20.98 -11.63 9.21
CA LEU A 414 20.06 -10.93 8.31
C LEU A 414 19.23 -11.92 7.48
N PHE A 415 19.87 -12.95 6.93
CA PHE A 415 19.19 -14.00 6.17
C PHE A 415 18.11 -14.70 7.02
N GLU A 416 18.45 -15.13 8.24
CA GLU A 416 17.52 -15.81 9.14
C GLU A 416 16.34 -14.91 9.51
N ARG A 417 16.59 -13.63 9.82
CA ARG A 417 15.54 -12.65 10.12
C ARG A 417 14.59 -12.44 8.94
N VAL A 418 15.11 -12.31 7.72
CA VAL A 418 14.28 -12.16 6.52
C VAL A 418 13.52 -13.44 6.19
N LYS A 419 14.15 -14.62 6.35
CA LYS A 419 13.49 -15.92 6.16
C LYS A 419 12.32 -16.10 7.14
N ASP A 420 12.50 -15.75 8.41
CA ASP A 420 11.42 -15.73 9.40
C ASP A 420 10.30 -14.75 9.03
N LYS A 421 10.65 -13.52 8.61
CA LYS A 421 9.69 -12.51 8.14
C LYS A 421 8.83 -13.04 6.99
N VAL A 422 9.44 -13.65 5.98
CA VAL A 422 8.72 -14.24 4.83
C VAL A 422 7.87 -15.44 5.26
N SER A 423 8.36 -16.30 6.16
CA SER A 423 7.58 -17.42 6.71
C SER A 423 6.30 -16.92 7.41
N LYS A 424 6.44 -15.88 8.25
CA LYS A 424 5.31 -15.21 8.90
C LYS A 424 4.37 -14.56 7.90
N GLN A 425 4.88 -13.92 6.86
CA GLN A 425 4.05 -13.33 5.80
C GLN A 425 3.14 -14.38 5.15
N TYR A 426 3.68 -15.56 4.84
CA TYR A 426 2.90 -16.67 4.29
C TYR A 426 1.86 -17.21 5.27
N LYS A 427 2.24 -17.45 6.53
CA LYS A 427 1.30 -17.91 7.57
C LYS A 427 0.19 -16.88 7.83
N ASN A 428 0.54 -15.60 7.87
CA ASN A 428 -0.40 -14.50 8.12
C ASN A 428 -1.41 -14.32 6.99
N PHE A 429 -1.08 -14.75 5.77
CA PHE A 429 -2.05 -14.77 4.68
C PHE A 429 -3.26 -15.65 5.01
N MET A 430 -3.09 -16.73 5.79
CA MET A 430 -4.21 -17.60 6.19
C MET A 430 -5.23 -16.91 7.11
N PHE A 431 -4.86 -15.76 7.70
CA PHE A 431 -5.74 -14.91 8.50
C PHE A 431 -6.23 -13.67 7.73
N ALA A 432 -6.02 -13.63 6.41
CA ALA A 432 -6.54 -12.57 5.55
C ALA A 432 -8.07 -12.66 5.46
N GLN A 433 -8.69 -11.65 4.84
CA GLN A 433 -10.13 -11.66 4.62
C GLN A 433 -10.49 -12.68 3.51
N PRO A 434 -11.65 -13.37 3.60
CA PRO A 434 -12.05 -14.40 2.64
C PRO A 434 -12.04 -13.93 1.18
N TYR A 435 -12.36 -12.65 0.92
CA TYR A 435 -12.26 -12.12 -0.43
C TYR A 435 -10.83 -12.14 -1.01
N GLN A 436 -9.81 -11.99 -0.15
CA GLN A 436 -8.40 -12.06 -0.56
C GLN A 436 -8.02 -13.50 -0.92
N HIS A 437 -8.54 -14.49 -0.19
CA HIS A 437 -8.40 -15.91 -0.52
C HIS A 437 -9.06 -16.23 -1.87
N ALA A 438 -10.26 -15.69 -2.11
CA ALA A 438 -10.98 -15.88 -3.36
C ALA A 438 -10.23 -15.30 -4.57
N PHE A 439 -9.68 -14.07 -4.46
CA PHE A 439 -8.83 -13.49 -5.52
C PHE A 439 -7.57 -14.32 -5.76
N TYR A 440 -6.90 -14.73 -4.69
CA TYR A 440 -5.69 -15.54 -4.78
C TYR A 440 -5.94 -16.88 -5.50
N ALA A 441 -7.02 -17.59 -5.14
CA ALA A 441 -7.41 -18.82 -5.82
C ALA A 441 -7.82 -18.56 -7.29
N ALA A 442 -8.52 -17.46 -7.58
CA ALA A 442 -8.85 -17.09 -8.96
C ALA A 442 -7.59 -16.85 -9.81
N ASP A 443 -6.56 -16.22 -9.24
CA ASP A 443 -5.31 -16.01 -9.96
C ASP A 443 -4.51 -17.31 -10.13
N LEU A 444 -4.48 -18.20 -9.12
CA LEU A 444 -3.85 -19.52 -9.24
C LEU A 444 -4.44 -20.34 -10.39
N LEU A 445 -5.77 -20.24 -10.57
CA LEU A 445 -6.51 -20.91 -11.64
C LEU A 445 -6.26 -20.31 -13.02
N LEU A 446 -6.03 -18.99 -13.11
CA LEU A 446 -6.00 -18.27 -14.37
C LEU A 446 -4.60 -17.95 -14.87
N GLU A 447 -3.59 -17.84 -14.01
CA GLU A 447 -2.21 -17.52 -14.37
C GLU A 447 -1.36 -18.80 -14.48
N SER A 448 -0.67 -18.99 -15.60
CA SER A 448 0.07 -20.24 -15.85
C SER A 448 1.32 -20.44 -14.96
N THR A 449 1.80 -19.39 -14.30
CA THR A 449 3.06 -19.35 -13.54
C THR A 449 2.84 -18.76 -12.15
N LYS A 450 1.89 -19.35 -11.42
CA LYS A 450 1.56 -18.99 -10.04
C LYS A 450 1.58 -20.22 -9.14
N TRP A 451 2.19 -20.06 -7.97
CA TRP A 451 2.47 -21.15 -7.03
C TRP A 451 1.68 -20.98 -5.75
N THR A 452 1.28 -22.09 -5.14
CA THR A 452 0.53 -22.07 -3.89
C THR A 452 1.41 -21.57 -2.73
N ILE A 453 0.79 -21.11 -1.65
CA ILE A 453 1.50 -20.66 -0.45
C ILE A 453 2.10 -21.87 0.25
N GLU A 454 1.40 -23.00 0.21
CA GLU A 454 1.86 -24.30 0.70
C GLU A 454 3.15 -24.72 -0.01
N ASP A 455 3.20 -24.66 -1.35
CA ASP A 455 4.41 -24.94 -2.12
C ASP A 455 5.53 -23.95 -1.76
N LYS A 456 5.21 -22.66 -1.66
CA LYS A 456 6.18 -21.61 -1.30
C LYS A 456 6.73 -21.79 0.11
N MET A 457 5.92 -22.19 1.07
CA MET A 457 6.36 -22.49 2.44
C MET A 457 7.26 -23.71 2.46
N SER A 458 6.88 -24.79 1.75
CA SER A 458 7.72 -25.98 1.63
C SER A 458 9.07 -25.67 0.97
N ALA A 459 9.09 -24.82 -0.06
CA ALA A 459 10.34 -24.36 -0.69
C ALA A 459 11.15 -23.44 0.22
N LEU A 460 10.49 -22.57 1.01
CA LEU A 460 11.16 -21.69 1.96
C LEU A 460 11.93 -22.49 3.01
N ASP A 461 11.36 -23.59 3.51
CA ASP A 461 11.98 -24.41 4.55
C ASP A 461 13.35 -24.95 4.11
N SER A 462 13.48 -25.38 2.85
CA SER A 462 14.73 -25.94 2.30
C SER A 462 15.75 -24.92 1.81
N ILE A 463 15.37 -23.65 1.61
CA ILE A 463 16.30 -22.60 1.12
C ILE A 463 17.35 -22.27 2.19
N GLU A 464 18.61 -22.26 1.76
CA GLU A 464 19.77 -21.84 2.54
C GLU A 464 20.33 -20.48 2.04
N MET A 465 21.23 -19.87 2.81
CA MET A 465 21.83 -18.58 2.45
C MET A 465 22.62 -18.66 1.12
N CYS A 466 23.25 -19.80 0.82
CA CYS A 466 23.98 -20.02 -0.43
C CYS A 466 23.06 -19.96 -1.67
N ASP A 467 21.82 -20.42 -1.56
CA ASP A 467 20.84 -20.36 -2.65
C ASP A 467 20.48 -18.91 -3.01
N VAL A 468 20.38 -18.04 -1.99
CA VAL A 468 20.14 -16.60 -2.19
C VAL A 468 21.33 -15.92 -2.86
N LEU A 469 22.55 -16.28 -2.46
CA LEU A 469 23.78 -15.76 -3.10
C LEU A 469 23.87 -16.20 -4.57
N ASP A 470 23.54 -17.45 -4.86
CA ASP A 470 23.52 -17.99 -6.22
C ASP A 470 22.41 -17.33 -7.05
N PHE A 471 21.22 -17.14 -6.48
CA PHE A 471 20.15 -16.37 -7.12
C PHE A 471 20.57 -14.93 -7.41
N SER A 472 21.23 -14.25 -6.46
CA SER A 472 21.73 -12.88 -6.62
C SER A 472 22.64 -12.74 -7.86
N ARG A 473 23.58 -13.68 -8.05
CA ARG A 473 24.45 -13.70 -9.24
C ARG A 473 23.66 -13.96 -10.53
N ARG A 474 22.66 -14.85 -10.49
CA ARG A 474 21.81 -15.15 -11.65
C ARG A 474 20.93 -13.97 -12.06
N ILE A 475 20.26 -13.33 -11.10
CA ILE A 475 19.32 -12.23 -11.37
C ILE A 475 20.04 -10.99 -11.90
N LEU A 476 21.24 -10.71 -11.39
CA LEU A 476 22.06 -9.58 -11.85
C LEU A 476 22.84 -9.89 -13.14
N GLY A 477 23.08 -11.16 -13.47
CA GLY A 477 23.88 -11.54 -14.63
C GLY A 477 23.19 -11.32 -15.98
N ARG A 478 21.87 -11.60 -16.09
CA ARG A 478 21.13 -11.48 -17.35
C ARG A 478 19.70 -10.97 -17.18
N PHE A 479 19.43 -9.78 -17.73
CA PHE A 479 18.10 -9.17 -17.77
C PHE A 479 18.05 -8.07 -18.83
N HIS A 480 16.83 -7.72 -19.27
CA HIS A 480 16.59 -6.53 -20.08
C HIS A 480 16.04 -5.42 -19.20
N THR A 481 16.62 -4.22 -19.27
CA THR A 481 16.17 -3.07 -18.47
C THR A 481 15.08 -2.31 -19.22
N GLU A 482 13.86 -2.30 -18.70
CA GLU A 482 12.83 -1.33 -19.12
C GLU A 482 12.80 -0.21 -18.08
N MET A 483 12.97 1.05 -18.50
CA MET A 483 13.11 2.19 -17.58
C MET A 483 12.27 3.38 -18.04
N LEU A 484 11.66 4.09 -17.09
CA LEU A 484 11.00 5.38 -17.31
C LEU A 484 11.56 6.41 -16.33
N VAL A 485 12.11 7.49 -16.87
CA VAL A 485 12.45 8.70 -16.12
C VAL A 485 11.39 9.76 -16.41
N HIS A 486 10.59 10.10 -15.40
CA HIS A 486 9.49 11.05 -15.53
C HIS A 486 9.59 12.15 -14.48
N GLY A 487 9.71 13.42 -14.90
CA GLY A 487 9.54 14.57 -14.01
C GLY A 487 10.48 15.73 -14.30
N ASN A 488 10.81 16.50 -13.27
CA ASN A 488 11.66 17.69 -13.32
C ASN A 488 13.13 17.36 -13.55
N VAL A 489 13.44 16.84 -14.73
CA VAL A 489 14.78 16.54 -15.22
C VAL A 489 14.83 16.76 -16.73
N SER A 490 15.98 17.18 -17.23
CA SER A 490 16.31 17.27 -18.66
C SER A 490 16.56 15.89 -19.27
N ALA A 491 16.60 15.82 -20.61
CA ALA A 491 16.93 14.58 -21.31
C ALA A 491 18.35 14.08 -20.98
N ASP A 492 19.29 14.97 -20.72
CA ASP A 492 20.67 14.61 -20.36
C ASP A 492 20.76 14.09 -18.92
N GLU A 493 20.11 14.76 -17.96
CA GLU A 493 19.99 14.24 -16.59
C GLU A 493 19.29 12.87 -16.56
N ALA A 494 18.27 12.67 -17.40
CA ALA A 494 17.62 11.38 -17.56
C ALA A 494 18.59 10.30 -18.09
N ARG A 495 19.45 10.63 -19.07
CA ARG A 495 20.51 9.73 -19.54
C ARG A 495 21.52 9.41 -18.45
N GLU A 496 21.93 10.40 -17.66
CA GLU A 496 22.83 10.21 -16.52
C GLU A 496 22.23 9.25 -15.48
N MET A 497 20.96 9.46 -15.10
CA MET A 497 20.24 8.56 -14.20
C MET A 497 20.12 7.15 -14.77
N SER A 498 19.89 7.00 -16.08
CA SER A 498 19.89 5.70 -16.74
C SER A 498 21.26 5.03 -16.71
N ASN A 499 22.34 5.78 -16.94
CA ASN A 499 23.70 5.24 -16.88
C ASN A 499 24.06 4.73 -15.49
N ILE A 500 23.59 5.38 -14.40
CA ILE A 500 23.77 4.87 -13.03
C ILE A 500 23.27 3.43 -12.89
N VAL A 501 22.13 3.10 -13.51
CA VAL A 501 21.54 1.75 -13.47
C VAL A 501 22.27 0.81 -14.42
N LEU A 502 22.50 1.25 -15.66
CA LEU A 502 23.07 0.41 -16.72
C LEU A 502 24.53 0.04 -16.45
N GLU A 503 25.35 1.01 -16.04
CA GLU A 503 26.75 0.80 -15.67
C GLU A 503 26.89 0.18 -14.28
N GLY A 504 25.96 0.46 -13.37
CA GLY A 504 26.02 -0.09 -12.02
C GLY A 504 25.68 -1.58 -11.96
N LEU A 505 24.78 -2.08 -12.82
CA LEU A 505 24.37 -3.50 -12.81
C LEU A 505 25.07 -4.36 -13.88
N GLU A 506 25.67 -3.76 -14.92
CA GLU A 506 26.47 -4.40 -15.99
C GLU A 506 25.90 -5.73 -16.55
N SER A 507 24.62 -5.77 -16.92
CA SER A 507 23.99 -7.02 -17.35
C SER A 507 24.29 -7.41 -18.80
N SER A 508 24.18 -8.72 -19.05
CA SER A 508 24.06 -9.27 -20.40
C SER A 508 22.59 -9.35 -20.82
N PRO A 509 22.26 -9.15 -22.11
CA PRO A 509 20.88 -9.25 -22.56
C PRO A 509 20.33 -10.67 -22.36
N PRO A 510 19.05 -10.82 -22.01
CA PRO A 510 18.39 -12.11 -21.93
C PRO A 510 18.22 -12.67 -23.35
N LEU A 511 18.06 -13.99 -23.46
CA LEU A 511 17.70 -14.57 -24.75
C LEU A 511 16.26 -14.17 -25.08
N SER A 512 15.96 -13.87 -26.34
CA SER A 512 14.60 -13.47 -26.73
C SER A 512 13.56 -14.54 -26.38
N SER A 513 13.95 -15.82 -26.39
CA SER A 513 13.12 -16.97 -25.99
C SER A 513 12.88 -17.08 -24.48
N THR A 514 13.65 -16.38 -23.65
CA THR A 514 13.56 -16.39 -22.18
C THR A 514 12.97 -15.10 -21.63
N MET A 515 12.38 -14.25 -22.49
CA MET A 515 11.70 -13.06 -22.03
C MET A 515 10.44 -13.45 -21.24
N PRO A 516 10.21 -12.84 -20.06
CA PRO A 516 9.02 -13.14 -19.26
C PRO A 516 7.74 -12.75 -20.01
N GLN A 517 6.74 -13.63 -19.92
CA GLN A 517 5.45 -13.48 -20.59
C GLN A 517 4.32 -13.85 -19.65
N ALA A 518 3.34 -12.96 -19.49
CA ALA A 518 2.12 -13.27 -18.76
C ALA A 518 1.21 -14.12 -19.65
N ARG A 519 0.89 -15.34 -19.20
CA ARG A 519 0.00 -16.26 -19.93
C ARG A 519 -1.22 -16.55 -19.08
N ILE A 520 -2.39 -16.29 -19.67
CA ILE A 520 -3.69 -16.40 -19.01
C ILE A 520 -4.47 -17.56 -19.63
N VAL A 521 -5.07 -18.37 -18.77
CA VAL A 521 -5.98 -19.46 -19.16
C VAL A 521 -7.18 -18.90 -19.93
N LYS A 522 -7.45 -19.51 -21.07
CA LYS A 522 -8.63 -19.28 -21.90
C LYS A 522 -9.71 -20.27 -21.49
N LEU A 523 -10.68 -19.78 -20.73
CA LEU A 523 -11.86 -20.57 -20.39
C LEU A 523 -12.64 -20.93 -21.66
N GLN A 524 -13.31 -22.09 -21.64
CA GLN A 524 -14.11 -22.58 -22.75
C GLN A 524 -15.39 -21.76 -22.90
N ASP A 525 -15.81 -21.51 -24.16
CA ASP A 525 -17.09 -20.85 -24.44
C ASP A 525 -18.25 -21.68 -23.87
N THR A 526 -19.33 -21.02 -23.47
CA THR A 526 -20.56 -21.65 -22.91
C THR A 526 -20.32 -22.52 -21.68
N THR A 527 -19.24 -22.27 -20.93
CA THR A 527 -18.83 -23.09 -19.80
C THR A 527 -18.72 -22.26 -18.53
N GLU A 528 -19.28 -22.80 -17.43
CA GLU A 528 -19.10 -22.28 -16.08
C GLU A 528 -18.19 -23.19 -15.28
N TYR A 529 -17.20 -22.60 -14.61
CA TYR A 529 -16.29 -23.29 -13.70
C TYR A 529 -16.56 -22.80 -12.29
N VAL A 530 -16.63 -23.73 -11.34
CA VAL A 530 -16.76 -23.42 -9.91
C VAL A 530 -15.57 -24.04 -9.18
N TYR A 531 -14.85 -23.24 -8.41
CA TYR A 531 -13.85 -23.74 -7.47
C TYR A 531 -14.28 -23.40 -6.06
N ARG A 532 -14.34 -24.41 -5.19
CA ARG A 532 -14.72 -24.26 -3.78
C ARG A 532 -13.53 -24.52 -2.88
N MET A 533 -13.37 -23.69 -1.86
CA MET A 533 -12.41 -23.92 -0.79
C MET A 533 -13.00 -23.52 0.56
N PRO A 534 -12.62 -24.21 1.65
CA PRO A 534 -12.94 -23.74 2.98
C PRO A 534 -12.17 -22.45 3.28
N GLU A 535 -12.74 -21.60 4.12
CA GLU A 535 -12.04 -20.45 4.70
C GLU A 535 -10.92 -20.97 5.61
N PRO A 536 -9.64 -20.65 5.32
CA PRO A 536 -8.51 -21.14 6.10
C PRO A 536 -8.57 -20.76 7.58
N ASN A 537 -9.10 -19.57 7.90
CA ASN A 537 -9.32 -19.17 9.28
C ASN A 537 -10.70 -19.63 9.77
N ILE A 538 -10.76 -20.79 10.43
CA ILE A 538 -11.99 -21.40 10.96
C ILE A 538 -12.79 -20.46 11.89
N LYS A 539 -12.13 -19.52 12.58
CA LYS A 539 -12.81 -18.53 13.45
C LYS A 539 -13.50 -17.42 12.65
N ASN A 540 -13.18 -17.25 11.37
CA ASN A 540 -13.81 -16.27 10.52
C ASN A 540 -15.17 -16.79 10.03
N THR A 541 -16.23 -16.06 10.35
CA THR A 541 -17.61 -16.40 9.97
C THR A 541 -17.97 -15.95 8.55
N ASN A 542 -17.09 -15.21 7.88
CA ASN A 542 -17.37 -14.65 6.57
C ASN A 542 -17.11 -15.66 5.44
N THR A 543 -18.10 -15.84 4.58
CA THR A 543 -18.04 -16.50 3.28
C THR A 543 -17.80 -15.44 2.18
N SER A 544 -17.12 -15.80 1.10
CA SER A 544 -16.93 -14.88 -0.03
C SER A 544 -17.00 -15.56 -1.39
N ILE A 545 -17.40 -14.81 -2.41
CA ILE A 545 -17.33 -15.22 -3.81
C ILE A 545 -16.55 -14.21 -4.65
N VAL A 546 -15.83 -14.73 -5.64
CA VAL A 546 -15.34 -13.97 -6.80
C VAL A 546 -15.89 -14.61 -8.06
N SER A 547 -16.81 -13.92 -8.74
CA SER A 547 -17.41 -14.37 -10.00
C SER A 547 -16.85 -13.56 -11.16
N LEU A 548 -16.05 -14.19 -12.00
CA LEU A 548 -15.39 -13.60 -13.17
C LEU A 548 -16.06 -14.08 -14.47
N TYR A 549 -16.59 -13.15 -15.24
CA TYR A 549 -17.06 -13.35 -16.60
C TYR A 549 -15.94 -12.97 -17.57
N GLN A 550 -15.15 -13.95 -17.99
CA GLN A 550 -14.00 -13.74 -18.85
C GLN A 550 -14.46 -13.47 -20.29
N VAL A 551 -14.02 -12.35 -20.87
CA VAL A 551 -14.37 -11.99 -22.25
C VAL A 551 -13.22 -12.28 -23.21
N GLY A 552 -12.00 -11.88 -22.86
CA GLY A 552 -10.81 -12.08 -23.70
C GLY A 552 -10.09 -10.78 -24.08
N PRO A 553 -9.18 -10.82 -25.07
CA PRO A 553 -8.57 -9.61 -25.62
C PRO A 553 -9.62 -8.78 -26.36
N MET A 554 -9.53 -7.45 -26.26
CA MET A 554 -10.49 -6.52 -26.84
C MET A 554 -9.82 -5.44 -27.68
N GLU A 555 -10.45 -5.15 -28.81
CA GLU A 555 -10.24 -3.92 -29.56
C GLU A 555 -10.91 -2.73 -28.85
N LEU A 556 -10.56 -1.50 -29.25
CA LEU A 556 -11.03 -0.27 -28.59
C LEU A 556 -12.56 -0.18 -28.48
N ALA A 557 -13.29 -0.43 -29.57
CA ALA A 557 -14.76 -0.37 -29.58
C ALA A 557 -15.41 -1.36 -28.59
N ALA A 558 -14.93 -2.60 -28.52
CA ALA A 558 -15.45 -3.58 -27.57
C ALA A 558 -15.11 -3.21 -26.12
N ASN A 559 -13.95 -2.59 -25.90
CA ASN A 559 -13.55 -2.09 -24.59
C ASN A 559 -14.42 -0.90 -24.14
N ALA A 560 -14.82 -0.02 -25.08
CA ALA A 560 -15.77 1.06 -24.82
C ALA A 560 -17.15 0.52 -24.40
N VAL A 561 -17.66 -0.51 -25.10
CA VAL A 561 -18.93 -1.17 -24.71
C VAL A 561 -18.82 -1.81 -23.32
N LEU A 562 -17.70 -2.48 -23.01
CA LEU A 562 -17.49 -3.06 -21.66
C LEU A 562 -17.41 -1.98 -20.58
N ALA A 563 -16.72 -0.86 -20.84
CA ALA A 563 -16.60 0.27 -19.91
C ALA A 563 -17.98 0.88 -19.60
N LEU A 564 -18.80 1.09 -20.64
CA LEU A 564 -20.16 1.58 -20.47
C LEU A 564 -21.05 0.57 -19.74
N LEU A 565 -20.96 -0.72 -20.10
CA LEU A 565 -21.70 -1.78 -19.39
C LEU A 565 -21.34 -1.80 -17.90
N HIS A 566 -20.06 -1.71 -17.55
CA HIS A 566 -19.60 -1.65 -16.16
C HIS A 566 -20.12 -0.42 -15.42
N HIS A 567 -20.15 0.74 -16.06
CA HIS A 567 -20.75 1.94 -15.47
C HIS A 567 -22.23 1.73 -15.15
N LEU A 568 -23.00 1.17 -16.10
CA LEU A 568 -24.43 0.90 -15.95
C LEU A 568 -24.74 -0.15 -14.87
N LEU A 569 -23.82 -1.06 -14.57
CA LEU A 569 -24.02 -2.10 -13.57
C LEU A 569 -23.53 -1.72 -12.17
N LYS A 570 -22.55 -0.80 -12.05
CA LYS A 570 -21.85 -0.54 -10.79
C LYS A 570 -22.76 -0.08 -9.66
N GLU A 571 -23.55 0.98 -9.88
CA GLU A 571 -24.49 1.48 -8.85
C GLU A 571 -25.65 0.51 -8.61
N PRO A 572 -26.31 -0.05 -9.64
CA PRO A 572 -27.39 -1.01 -9.41
C PRO A 572 -26.94 -2.28 -8.68
N ALA A 573 -25.73 -2.79 -8.96
CA ALA A 573 -25.19 -3.95 -8.26
C ALA A 573 -24.97 -3.65 -6.77
N PHE A 574 -24.41 -2.48 -6.45
CA PHE A 574 -24.24 -2.07 -5.07
C PHE A 574 -25.59 -1.91 -4.38
N ASN A 575 -26.51 -1.10 -4.92
CA ASN A 575 -27.81 -0.86 -4.32
C ASN A 575 -28.62 -2.15 -4.11
N GLU A 576 -28.69 -3.01 -5.12
CA GLU A 576 -29.49 -4.23 -5.06
C GLU A 576 -28.88 -5.28 -4.13
N LEU A 577 -27.61 -5.63 -4.31
CA LEU A 577 -26.97 -6.72 -3.57
C LEU A 577 -26.52 -6.28 -2.16
N ARG A 578 -26.10 -5.01 -1.97
CA ARG A 578 -25.65 -4.48 -0.67
C ARG A 578 -26.77 -3.83 0.13
N THR A 579 -27.51 -2.90 -0.46
CA THR A 579 -28.45 -2.06 0.30
C THR A 579 -29.80 -2.74 0.49
N ASN A 580 -30.35 -3.34 -0.57
CA ASN A 580 -31.70 -3.92 -0.55
C ASN A 580 -31.71 -5.38 -0.09
N GLU A 581 -30.86 -6.23 -0.67
CA GLU A 581 -30.76 -7.65 -0.31
C GLU A 581 -29.85 -7.89 0.91
N GLN A 582 -29.04 -6.89 1.30
CA GLN A 582 -28.17 -6.94 2.48
C GLN A 582 -27.25 -8.18 2.51
N LEU A 583 -26.76 -8.60 1.34
CA LEU A 583 -26.01 -9.86 1.21
C LEU A 583 -24.69 -9.85 1.98
N GLY A 584 -24.12 -8.70 2.30
CA GLY A 584 -22.93 -8.61 3.15
C GLY A 584 -22.28 -7.24 3.07
N TYR A 585 -21.27 -6.96 3.92
CA TYR A 585 -20.67 -5.61 4.00
C TYR A 585 -19.95 -5.18 2.71
N ILE A 586 -19.34 -6.15 2.04
CA ILE A 586 -18.51 -5.92 0.85
C ILE A 586 -19.28 -6.43 -0.37
N VAL A 587 -19.65 -5.52 -1.26
CA VAL A 587 -20.14 -5.81 -2.60
C VAL A 587 -19.38 -4.89 -3.56
N HIS A 588 -18.66 -5.49 -4.51
CA HIS A 588 -17.81 -4.76 -5.42
C HIS A 588 -17.90 -5.33 -6.84
N THR A 589 -17.85 -4.45 -7.83
CA THR A 589 -17.76 -4.85 -9.24
C THR A 589 -16.65 -4.06 -9.94
N SER A 590 -15.92 -4.73 -10.82
CA SER A 590 -14.83 -4.11 -11.59
C SER A 590 -14.59 -4.80 -12.92
N ILE A 591 -13.88 -4.11 -13.82
CA ILE A 591 -13.29 -4.73 -15.00
C ILE A 591 -11.94 -5.31 -14.59
N LYS A 592 -11.83 -6.64 -14.53
CA LYS A 592 -10.55 -7.33 -14.29
C LYS A 592 -9.74 -7.32 -15.59
N THR A 593 -8.47 -6.93 -15.47
CA THR A 593 -7.47 -7.10 -16.54
C THR A 593 -6.46 -8.12 -16.07
N SER A 594 -6.41 -9.27 -16.73
CA SER A 594 -5.45 -10.34 -16.47
C SER A 594 -4.35 -10.32 -17.52
N GLY A 595 -3.10 -10.53 -17.08
CA GLY A 595 -1.93 -10.42 -17.95
C GLY A 595 -1.86 -9.04 -18.60
N ASP A 596 -1.62 -9.01 -19.91
CA ASP A 596 -1.36 -7.75 -20.63
C ASP A 596 -2.65 -7.08 -21.15
N ASN A 597 -3.66 -7.88 -21.53
CA ASN A 597 -4.83 -7.36 -22.24
C ASN A 597 -6.12 -8.19 -22.11
N ILE A 598 -6.16 -9.23 -21.26
CA ILE A 598 -7.34 -10.10 -21.15
C ILE A 598 -8.36 -9.47 -20.20
N LYS A 599 -9.54 -9.12 -20.73
CA LYS A 599 -10.59 -8.43 -19.98
C LYS A 599 -11.67 -9.40 -19.49
N GLY A 600 -12.25 -9.07 -18.34
CA GLY A 600 -13.45 -9.72 -17.82
C GLY A 600 -14.21 -8.80 -16.86
N LEU A 601 -15.48 -9.11 -16.64
CA LEU A 601 -16.31 -8.46 -15.62
C LEU A 601 -16.23 -9.28 -14.33
N LEU A 602 -15.94 -8.63 -13.21
CA LEU A 602 -15.77 -9.28 -11.92
C LEU A 602 -16.79 -8.79 -10.90
N PHE A 603 -17.37 -9.73 -10.15
CA PHE A 603 -18.17 -9.50 -8.96
C PHE A 603 -17.43 -10.06 -7.74
N LEU A 604 -17.48 -9.31 -6.65
CA LEU A 604 -16.99 -9.70 -5.33
C LEU A 604 -18.10 -9.47 -4.32
N ILE A 605 -18.42 -10.50 -3.53
CA ILE A 605 -19.29 -10.39 -2.36
C ILE A 605 -18.63 -11.09 -1.18
N GLN A 606 -18.68 -10.48 0.01
CA GLN A 606 -18.35 -11.12 1.28
C GLN A 606 -19.51 -10.98 2.27
N SER A 607 -19.93 -12.10 2.86
CA SER A 607 -21.11 -12.24 3.71
C SER A 607 -20.81 -13.05 4.96
N ASP A 608 -21.33 -12.63 6.10
CA ASP A 608 -21.36 -13.42 7.34
C ASP A 608 -22.68 -14.21 7.49
N SER A 609 -23.66 -14.01 6.59
CA SER A 609 -25.03 -14.46 6.77
C SER A 609 -25.49 -15.45 5.71
N PHE A 610 -24.84 -15.47 4.55
CA PHE A 610 -25.24 -16.29 3.40
C PHE A 610 -24.08 -17.15 2.88
N ASP A 611 -24.42 -18.36 2.43
CA ASP A 611 -23.47 -19.27 1.80
C ASP A 611 -23.09 -18.84 0.38
N ALA A 612 -21.97 -19.35 -0.14
CA ALA A 612 -21.41 -18.89 -1.41
C ALA A 612 -22.28 -19.27 -2.62
N ILE A 613 -23.05 -20.35 -2.55
CA ILE A 613 -23.94 -20.78 -3.64
C ILE A 613 -25.10 -19.80 -3.75
N HIS A 614 -25.67 -19.41 -2.60
CA HIS A 614 -26.71 -18.39 -2.56
C HIS A 614 -26.19 -17.08 -3.16
N LEU A 615 -25.03 -16.61 -2.72
CA LEU A 615 -24.43 -15.36 -3.23
C LEU A 615 -24.24 -15.39 -4.75
N ASP A 616 -23.68 -16.47 -5.31
CA ASP A 616 -23.44 -16.58 -6.75
C ASP A 616 -24.76 -16.63 -7.53
N THR A 617 -25.79 -17.29 -6.97
CA THR A 617 -27.15 -17.30 -7.54
C THR A 617 -27.77 -15.90 -7.54
N ARG A 618 -27.54 -15.08 -6.51
CA ARG A 618 -28.03 -13.69 -6.46
C ARG A 618 -27.34 -12.81 -7.50
N VAL A 619 -26.05 -13.03 -7.77
CA VAL A 619 -25.34 -12.33 -8.87
C VAL A 619 -26.00 -12.64 -10.22
N GLU A 620 -26.30 -13.92 -10.52
CA GLU A 620 -26.98 -14.29 -11.77
C GLU A 620 -28.39 -13.69 -11.87
N ALA A 621 -29.15 -13.70 -10.78
CA ALA A 621 -30.49 -13.11 -10.73
C ALA A 621 -30.44 -11.59 -10.96
N PHE A 622 -29.43 -10.90 -10.39
CA PHE A 622 -29.17 -9.48 -10.65
C PHE A 622 -28.85 -9.23 -12.12
N LEU A 623 -27.96 -10.02 -12.74
CA LEU A 623 -27.60 -9.86 -14.15
C LEU A 623 -28.82 -9.99 -15.08
N GLY A 624 -29.73 -10.93 -14.81
CA GLY A 624 -30.99 -11.04 -15.55
C GLY A 624 -31.87 -9.79 -15.46
N ARG A 625 -31.94 -9.17 -14.26
CA ARG A 625 -32.68 -7.92 -14.05
C ARG A 625 -31.98 -6.71 -14.66
N LEU A 626 -30.65 -6.65 -14.60
CA LEU A 626 -29.84 -5.59 -15.21
C LEU A 626 -30.12 -5.48 -16.70
N ARG A 627 -30.16 -6.61 -17.42
CA ARG A 627 -30.52 -6.62 -18.85
C ARG A 627 -31.86 -5.93 -19.11
N SER A 628 -32.87 -6.25 -18.30
CA SER A 628 -34.20 -5.66 -18.40
C SER A 628 -34.20 -4.16 -18.10
N LYS A 629 -33.40 -3.71 -17.12
CA LYS A 629 -33.19 -2.29 -16.82
C LYS A 629 -32.56 -1.55 -18.02
N ILE A 630 -31.55 -2.12 -18.66
CA ILE A 630 -30.91 -1.53 -19.85
C ILE A 630 -31.92 -1.42 -21.00
N VAL A 631 -32.76 -2.43 -21.23
CA VAL A 631 -33.81 -2.37 -22.26
C VAL A 631 -34.78 -1.21 -22.00
N ALA A 632 -35.26 -1.08 -20.76
CA ALA A 632 -36.23 -0.06 -20.35
C ALA A 632 -35.66 1.37 -20.29
N MET A 633 -34.33 1.51 -20.22
CA MET A 633 -33.63 2.79 -20.19
C MET A 633 -33.98 3.64 -21.42
N ASN A 634 -34.43 4.87 -21.18
CA ASN A 634 -34.72 5.81 -22.25
C ASN A 634 -33.43 6.44 -22.81
N GLN A 635 -33.52 7.03 -24.01
CA GLN A 635 -32.35 7.57 -24.70
C GLN A 635 -31.66 8.72 -23.93
N GLY A 636 -32.42 9.57 -23.24
CA GLY A 636 -31.86 10.70 -22.49
C GLY A 636 -31.04 10.25 -21.28
N GLU A 637 -31.51 9.23 -20.57
CA GLU A 637 -30.78 8.60 -19.47
C GLU A 637 -29.54 7.86 -19.97
N PHE A 638 -29.65 7.12 -21.07
CA PHE A 638 -28.51 6.44 -21.70
C PHE A 638 -27.41 7.45 -22.10
N GLN A 639 -27.79 8.58 -22.69
CA GLN A 639 -26.84 9.63 -23.06
C GLN A 639 -26.13 10.24 -21.84
N LYS A 640 -26.82 10.42 -20.70
CA LYS A 640 -26.19 10.89 -19.46
C LYS A 640 -25.12 9.93 -18.97
N ASN A 641 -25.36 8.62 -19.06
CA ASN A 641 -24.38 7.59 -18.72
C ASN A 641 -23.17 7.62 -19.67
N ILE A 642 -23.37 7.78 -20.98
CA ILE A 642 -22.27 7.99 -21.93
C ILE A 642 -21.40 9.18 -21.52
N VAL A 643 -22.02 10.33 -21.24
CA VAL A 643 -21.30 11.54 -20.82
C VAL A 643 -20.50 11.30 -19.54
N ALA A 644 -21.11 10.64 -18.54
CA ALA A 644 -20.45 10.32 -17.28
C ALA A 644 -19.23 9.40 -17.47
N VAL A 645 -19.33 8.37 -18.32
CA VAL A 645 -18.21 7.47 -18.64
C VAL A 645 -17.09 8.22 -19.37
N CYS A 646 -17.43 9.06 -20.35
CA CYS A 646 -16.44 9.86 -21.09
C CYS A 646 -15.70 10.83 -20.15
N GLN A 647 -16.42 11.50 -19.25
CA GLN A 647 -15.81 12.38 -18.23
C GLN A 647 -14.87 11.62 -17.30
N SER A 648 -15.28 10.43 -16.85
CA SER A 648 -14.46 9.56 -16.00
C SER A 648 -13.19 9.09 -16.72
N LEU A 649 -13.28 8.71 -17.99
CA LEU A 649 -12.13 8.25 -18.78
C LEU A 649 -11.15 9.38 -19.12
N ARG A 650 -11.66 10.61 -19.34
CA ARG A 650 -10.86 11.81 -19.65
C ARG A 650 -10.48 12.62 -18.41
N GLU A 651 -10.67 12.06 -17.21
CA GLU A 651 -10.25 12.75 -15.99
C GLU A 651 -8.74 12.97 -16.01
N LYS A 652 -8.32 14.22 -15.81
CA LYS A 652 -6.89 14.57 -15.79
C LYS A 652 -6.23 13.99 -14.54
N ASN A 653 -4.99 13.51 -14.71
CA ASN A 653 -4.14 13.08 -13.59
C ASN A 653 -3.99 14.24 -12.60
N LYS A 654 -4.15 13.96 -11.30
CA LYS A 654 -4.05 15.00 -10.25
C LYS A 654 -2.60 15.32 -9.89
N ASN A 655 -1.69 14.39 -10.13
CA ASN A 655 -0.28 14.52 -9.77
C ASN A 655 0.62 13.66 -10.68
N ILE A 656 1.93 13.94 -10.63
CA ILE A 656 2.96 13.23 -11.39
C ILE A 656 2.97 11.72 -11.13
N GLY A 657 2.60 11.27 -9.92
CA GLY A 657 2.55 9.85 -9.56
C GLY A 657 1.49 9.09 -10.36
N GLU A 658 0.26 9.60 -10.38
CA GLU A 658 -0.85 9.03 -11.17
C GLU A 658 -0.49 8.96 -12.67
N GLU A 659 0.10 10.03 -13.20
CA GLU A 659 0.54 10.07 -14.60
C GLU A 659 1.68 9.07 -14.88
N THR A 660 2.65 8.96 -13.98
CA THR A 660 3.73 7.96 -14.08
C THR A 660 3.16 6.55 -14.05
N SER A 661 2.23 6.24 -13.16
CA SER A 661 1.60 4.92 -13.09
C SER A 661 0.86 4.57 -14.38
N LYS A 662 0.16 5.53 -14.99
CA LYS A 662 -0.49 5.36 -16.31
C LYS A 662 0.54 4.96 -17.38
N TYR A 663 1.65 5.68 -17.48
CA TYR A 663 2.71 5.37 -18.44
C TYR A 663 3.39 4.05 -18.14
N TRP A 664 3.77 3.81 -16.89
CA TRP A 664 4.44 2.59 -16.45
C TRP A 664 3.61 1.34 -16.74
N HIS A 665 2.29 1.41 -16.55
CA HIS A 665 1.39 0.32 -16.91
C HIS A 665 1.39 0.05 -18.43
N ALA A 666 1.37 1.10 -19.25
CA ALA A 666 1.41 0.96 -20.71
C ALA A 666 2.74 0.36 -21.21
N LEU A 667 3.86 0.75 -20.58
CA LEU A 667 5.21 0.28 -20.87
C LEU A 667 5.41 -1.18 -20.46
N THR A 668 5.13 -1.51 -19.21
CA THR A 668 5.33 -2.87 -18.67
C THR A 668 4.44 -3.90 -19.37
N ASN A 669 3.21 -3.52 -19.76
CA ASN A 669 2.31 -4.36 -20.56
C ASN A 669 2.61 -4.35 -22.07
N LYS A 670 3.65 -3.63 -22.51
CA LYS A 670 4.08 -3.53 -23.91
C LYS A 670 2.97 -3.06 -24.86
N SER A 671 2.03 -2.28 -24.35
CA SER A 671 0.93 -1.71 -25.14
C SER A 671 1.32 -0.38 -25.79
N TYR A 672 2.16 0.42 -25.10
CA TYR A 672 2.62 1.75 -25.53
C TYR A 672 1.50 2.70 -25.97
N ASP A 673 0.27 2.43 -25.54
CA ASP A 673 -0.90 3.24 -25.86
C ASP A 673 -1.17 4.22 -24.71
N PHE A 674 -0.45 5.34 -24.73
CA PHE A 674 -0.54 6.35 -23.67
C PHE A 674 -1.83 7.18 -23.74
N LYS A 675 -2.51 7.19 -24.90
CA LYS A 675 -3.80 7.87 -25.12
C LYS A 675 -5.00 6.93 -25.05
N ARG A 676 -4.78 5.68 -24.59
CA ARG A 676 -5.80 4.62 -24.58
C ARG A 676 -7.13 5.04 -23.98
N LEU A 677 -7.11 5.75 -22.85
CA LEU A 677 -8.34 6.17 -22.17
C LEU A 677 -9.12 7.21 -22.99
N ASP A 678 -8.43 8.14 -23.64
CA ASP A 678 -9.04 9.13 -24.54
C ASP A 678 -9.64 8.43 -25.76
N LEU A 679 -8.89 7.49 -26.36
CA LEU A 679 -9.38 6.68 -27.49
C LEU A 679 -10.58 5.82 -27.12
N ILE A 680 -10.62 5.26 -25.90
CA ILE A 680 -11.82 4.54 -25.42
C ILE A 680 -12.97 5.52 -25.23
N ALA A 681 -12.74 6.73 -24.70
CA ALA A 681 -13.79 7.73 -24.54
C ALA A 681 -14.39 8.14 -25.89
N ASP A 682 -13.54 8.34 -26.92
CA ASP A 682 -13.98 8.62 -28.30
C ASP A 682 -14.88 7.50 -28.86
N GLU A 683 -14.58 6.25 -28.54
CA GLU A 683 -15.42 5.11 -28.92
C GLU A 683 -16.69 5.02 -28.07
N VAL A 684 -16.65 5.34 -26.77
CA VAL A 684 -17.84 5.37 -25.88
C VAL A 684 -18.88 6.37 -26.38
N GLU A 685 -18.45 7.53 -26.90
CA GLU A 685 -19.34 8.54 -27.48
C GLU A 685 -20.19 8.00 -28.65
N LYS A 686 -19.72 6.95 -29.32
CA LYS A 686 -20.36 6.33 -30.48
C LYS A 686 -21.23 5.11 -30.13
N VAL A 687 -21.14 4.60 -28.89
CA VAL A 687 -21.80 3.36 -28.50
C VAL A 687 -23.32 3.52 -28.52
N GLU A 688 -24.00 2.60 -29.20
CA GLU A 688 -25.45 2.51 -29.19
C GLU A 688 -25.96 1.53 -28.12
N LYS A 689 -27.16 1.79 -27.59
CA LYS A 689 -27.81 0.92 -26.59
C LYS A 689 -27.93 -0.54 -27.06
N ASN A 690 -28.17 -0.74 -28.35
CA ASN A 690 -28.26 -2.09 -28.93
C ASN A 690 -26.91 -2.83 -28.91
N GLU A 691 -25.79 -2.13 -29.05
CA GLU A 691 -24.46 -2.76 -28.97
C GLU A 691 -24.14 -3.22 -27.54
N VAL A 692 -24.55 -2.44 -26.53
CA VAL A 692 -24.45 -2.86 -25.12
C VAL A 692 -25.27 -4.12 -24.86
N LEU A 693 -26.50 -4.18 -25.37
CA LEU A 693 -27.37 -5.35 -25.23
C LEU A 693 -26.79 -6.57 -25.96
N GLN A 694 -26.30 -6.40 -27.19
CA GLN A 694 -25.66 -7.49 -27.95
C GLN A 694 -24.39 -7.98 -27.25
N PHE A 695 -23.59 -7.09 -26.69
CA PHE A 695 -22.41 -7.46 -25.92
C PHE A 695 -22.79 -8.25 -24.66
N PHE A 696 -23.78 -7.77 -23.92
CA PHE A 696 -24.32 -8.46 -22.75
C PHE A 696 -24.82 -9.86 -23.11
N ASP A 697 -25.65 -9.96 -24.15
CA ASP A 697 -26.24 -11.23 -24.62
C ASP A 697 -25.17 -12.22 -25.11
N LYS A 698 -24.06 -11.70 -25.65
CA LYS A 698 -22.97 -12.53 -26.18
C LYS A 698 -22.08 -13.11 -25.08
N PHE A 699 -21.73 -12.30 -24.08
CA PHE A 699 -20.64 -12.62 -23.14
C PHE A 699 -21.07 -12.79 -21.68
N ILE A 700 -22.21 -12.22 -21.27
CA ILE A 700 -22.62 -12.13 -19.86
C ILE A 700 -23.91 -12.91 -19.59
N ALA A 701 -24.91 -12.80 -20.47
CA ALA A 701 -26.19 -13.48 -20.34
C ALA A 701 -26.03 -14.99 -20.17
N VAL A 702 -26.94 -15.62 -19.42
CA VAL A 702 -26.81 -17.01 -18.98
C VAL A 702 -26.63 -17.98 -20.15
N ASP A 703 -27.39 -17.77 -21.22
CA ASP A 703 -27.41 -18.52 -22.47
C ASP A 703 -26.48 -17.93 -23.55
N GLY A 704 -25.58 -17.02 -23.17
CA GLY A 704 -24.72 -16.31 -24.10
C GLY A 704 -23.71 -17.24 -24.81
N PRO A 705 -23.60 -17.18 -26.15
CA PRO A 705 -22.80 -18.11 -26.95
C PRO A 705 -21.29 -18.04 -26.70
N ARG A 706 -20.81 -16.98 -26.02
CA ARG A 706 -19.41 -16.82 -25.64
C ARG A 706 -19.24 -16.54 -24.15
N ARG A 707 -20.24 -16.90 -23.34
CA ARG A 707 -20.17 -16.76 -21.89
C ARG A 707 -19.09 -17.70 -21.34
N LYS A 708 -18.23 -17.18 -20.47
CA LYS A 708 -17.18 -17.94 -19.78
C LYS A 708 -17.13 -17.46 -18.34
N LYS A 709 -17.50 -18.31 -17.39
CA LYS A 709 -17.57 -17.92 -15.99
C LYS A 709 -16.62 -18.75 -15.15
N LEU A 710 -15.89 -18.08 -14.26
CA LEU A 710 -15.21 -18.71 -13.13
C LEU A 710 -15.80 -18.14 -11.84
N SER A 711 -16.40 -18.98 -11.01
CA SER A 711 -16.84 -18.63 -9.65
C SER A 711 -15.91 -19.30 -8.65
N VAL A 712 -15.17 -18.49 -7.89
CA VAL A 712 -14.39 -18.97 -6.74
C VAL A 712 -15.18 -18.71 -5.48
N GLN A 713 -15.41 -19.76 -4.70
CA GLN A 713 -16.31 -19.76 -3.55
C GLN A 713 -15.53 -20.18 -2.29
N VAL A 714 -15.42 -19.27 -1.32
CA VAL A 714 -14.77 -19.49 -0.04
C VAL A 714 -15.84 -19.64 1.04
N PHE A 715 -15.89 -20.79 1.70
CA PHE A 715 -16.92 -21.11 2.69
C PHE A 715 -16.41 -20.97 4.12
N ALA A 716 -17.05 -20.12 4.92
CA ALA A 716 -16.86 -20.13 6.37
C ALA A 716 -17.41 -21.42 6.99
N GLU A 717 -16.88 -21.78 8.16
CA GLU A 717 -17.23 -23.01 8.90
C GLU A 717 -18.75 -23.19 9.06
N GLN A 718 -19.45 -22.13 9.42
CA GLN A 718 -20.92 -22.14 9.62
C GLN A 718 -21.73 -22.42 8.33
N HIS A 719 -21.12 -22.29 7.16
CA HIS A 719 -21.75 -22.55 5.86
C HIS A 719 -21.23 -23.84 5.20
N MET A 720 -20.37 -24.61 5.88
CA MET A 720 -19.76 -25.82 5.32
C MET A 720 -20.76 -26.94 5.02
N GLU A 721 -21.95 -26.94 5.64
CA GLU A 721 -23.03 -27.88 5.28
C GLU A 721 -23.47 -27.76 3.82
N LYS A 722 -23.23 -26.60 3.18
CA LYS A 722 -23.53 -26.32 1.77
C LYS A 722 -22.34 -26.56 0.85
N PHE A 723 -21.17 -26.89 1.38
CA PHE A 723 -19.93 -26.98 0.61
C PHE A 723 -20.01 -28.02 -0.53
N ASP A 724 -20.67 -29.15 -0.27
CA ASP A 724 -20.83 -30.25 -1.24
C ASP A 724 -22.17 -30.22 -1.98
N ASP A 725 -23.02 -29.20 -1.76
CA ASP A 725 -24.32 -29.11 -2.44
C ASP A 725 -24.08 -29.02 -3.97
N PRO A 726 -24.76 -29.85 -4.77
CA PRO A 726 -24.54 -29.91 -6.21
C PRO A 726 -25.00 -28.61 -6.88
N VAL A 727 -24.26 -28.17 -7.90
CA VAL A 727 -24.66 -27.06 -8.79
C VAL A 727 -24.88 -27.64 -10.17
N SER A 728 -26.05 -27.36 -10.75
CA SER A 728 -26.42 -27.84 -12.09
C SER A 728 -25.61 -27.13 -13.18
N ASP A 729 -25.25 -27.87 -14.23
CA ASP A 729 -24.68 -27.32 -15.47
C ASP A 729 -23.36 -26.55 -15.34
N VAL A 730 -22.53 -26.90 -14.34
CA VAL A 730 -21.18 -26.35 -14.14
C VAL A 730 -20.09 -27.44 -14.10
N ILE A 731 -18.84 -27.04 -14.34
CA ILE A 731 -17.65 -27.85 -14.09
C ILE A 731 -17.10 -27.50 -12.70
N LEU A 732 -17.25 -28.43 -11.75
CA LEU A 732 -16.66 -28.29 -10.42
C LEU A 732 -15.17 -28.66 -10.45
N LEU A 733 -14.32 -27.67 -10.21
CA LEU A 733 -12.88 -27.81 -10.07
C LEU A 733 -12.55 -28.30 -8.65
N LYS A 734 -11.73 -29.33 -8.55
CA LYS A 734 -11.27 -29.92 -7.30
C LYS A 734 -9.96 -29.30 -6.81
N ASN A 735 -9.10 -28.91 -7.74
CA ASN A 735 -7.80 -28.31 -7.43
C ASN A 735 -7.56 -27.06 -8.26
N VAL A 736 -6.75 -26.15 -7.72
CA VAL A 736 -6.27 -24.96 -8.44
C VAL A 736 -5.43 -25.30 -9.69
N GLU A 737 -5.00 -26.55 -9.81
CA GLU A 737 -4.21 -27.04 -10.95
C GLU A 737 -5.07 -27.55 -12.11
N ASP A 738 -6.38 -27.75 -11.91
CA ASP A 738 -7.26 -28.43 -12.88
C ASP A 738 -7.33 -27.69 -14.23
N LEU A 739 -7.11 -26.37 -14.23
CA LEU A 739 -7.09 -25.54 -15.44
C LEU A 739 -5.69 -25.38 -16.06
N ARG A 740 -4.63 -25.94 -15.48
CA ARG A 740 -3.26 -25.80 -16.04
C ARG A 740 -3.08 -26.43 -17.42
N SER A 741 -3.92 -27.41 -17.77
CA SER A 741 -3.92 -28.06 -19.08
C SER A 741 -4.81 -27.37 -20.12
N ALA A 742 -5.56 -26.33 -19.72
CA ALA A 742 -6.44 -25.61 -20.61
C ALA A 742 -5.66 -24.73 -21.61
N ASP A 743 -6.33 -24.37 -22.70
CA ASP A 743 -5.77 -23.44 -23.69
C ASP A 743 -5.37 -22.11 -23.04
N LEU A 744 -4.30 -21.50 -23.53
CA LEU A 744 -3.86 -20.17 -23.10
C LEU A 744 -4.20 -19.15 -24.17
N TYR A 745 -4.52 -17.91 -23.77
CA TYR A 745 -4.60 -16.81 -24.74
C TYR A 745 -3.23 -16.58 -25.42
N GLY A 746 -3.30 -16.13 -26.68
CA GLY A 746 -2.13 -15.64 -27.39
C GLY A 746 -1.60 -14.36 -26.76
N LEU A 747 -0.31 -14.10 -26.98
CA LEU A 747 0.32 -12.86 -26.55
C LEU A 747 -0.22 -11.65 -27.34
N PRO A 748 -0.15 -10.44 -26.77
CA PRO A 748 -0.43 -9.22 -27.52
C PRO A 748 0.45 -9.08 -28.76
N LYS A 749 -0.04 -8.33 -29.75
CA LYS A 749 0.75 -7.96 -30.93
C LYS A 749 1.93 -7.07 -30.53
N THR A 750 3.07 -7.26 -31.19
CA THR A 750 4.22 -6.35 -31.06
C THR A 750 3.87 -4.97 -31.63
N VAL A 751 4.32 -3.92 -30.95
CA VAL A 751 4.12 -2.53 -31.36
C VAL A 751 5.43 -1.99 -31.93
N GLU A 752 5.35 -1.27 -33.05
CA GLU A 752 6.52 -0.58 -33.62
C GLU A 752 6.88 0.66 -32.81
N LEU A 753 8.16 0.80 -32.44
CA LEU A 753 8.64 1.87 -31.56
C LEU A 753 9.28 3.05 -32.31
N SER A 754 9.34 3.01 -33.65
CA SER A 754 10.03 4.00 -34.48
C SER A 754 9.51 5.43 -34.28
N GLY A 755 8.20 5.57 -34.06
CA GLY A 755 7.54 6.87 -33.85
C GLY A 755 7.77 7.52 -32.49
N PHE A 756 8.41 6.82 -31.54
CA PHE A 756 8.65 7.32 -30.18
C PHE A 756 10.06 7.84 -29.95
N LYS A 757 10.99 7.72 -30.90
CA LYS A 757 12.38 8.15 -30.73
C LYS A 757 12.47 9.68 -30.56
N ILE A 758 13.28 10.13 -29.60
CA ILE A 758 13.62 11.55 -29.38
C ILE A 758 14.50 12.08 -30.51
#